data_AF-A0A1C5F3I7-F1
#
_entry.id   AF-A0A1C5F3I7-F1
#
_cell.length_a   1.000
_cell.length_b   1.000
_cell.length_c   1.000
_cell.angle_alpha   90.00
_cell.angle_beta   90.00
_cell.angle_gamma   90.00
#
_symmetry.space_group_name_H-M   'P 1'
#
loop_
_entity.id
_entity.type
_entity.pdbx_description
1 polymer ?
#
loop_
_entity_poly.entity_id
_entity_poly.type
_entity_poly.pdbx_seq_one_letter_code
_entity_poly.pdbx_strand_id
1 'polypeptide(L)'
;MGIGNSTAEASAAVEEEYGGTGSLDADEARLFKAFALGCLEDLDRTDGDLFPERAAHRSGFGPAPGGFTWRVVDRGDPGAAPALSVAEAARERAAEAGVLATLNSRQRELDAEERKLKAARAYLFDLWALNKLRDKPAFFTERIADKLDPELDGSPAHEVEMTASRVATLRAALPWSMDQEELNALAREYAAAQGMRSTRVLQRVPLDPYEEATDPVLLLRGARLHAPLDRDSLLPCRTEERLVTAVGPVTELTVAESVARVHTAGLPALVPKLLAEFFILDRALAQGLDLGQAEGILPEYGTEPWSQPWQPLYLTWQGNYVAIPFQEKDGSGNWVFDGNRYRWTGNGTVTHRIPVSGRQILAPTSGHQLEGRLAAYANGRTDLDPAMVRSLRSQLRGTDELSQRLDGFSAQIGQRITGSGLRPDGSLGKLIADGDQGVPRPGNFPQEDWEDGEWEDSDFQELRSGHLEFTRLAVVDRFGRAVNLIDNPRHFDYAKPTAFVPDEEVGEIEQDRFAQLSPRLLQPGRLAFHFVDGRTGQEVDLTAGANPVCAWLIDNRLDKAIACYGPEGAALGDIRVVVGAGGQPEVDWNPLPGSPVLYFADLATVSPHAHGFLDGVRRQGKEGFDALRKYLSDALTAIDPDGPDDASLAYFFGRPIALVRAELALELCGPARKDVHWRTIFEQPTPELGGYRFPVRLGEQGQIDDGLLGYVYEDDYDHIETTLETSADGYLRSIGTGERLKLSFDGPRAAVTLLLDSRAPVHATTDILPVGSVSVPQEFTDRALAEMSVAFRAGPLLAPVEPGTSGTDTLLAPHPASAVGTWSWAERDGEDWPRSPMSAPDPAVWPQGVRPRIRTGFVVLDDAAGASGASA
;
A
#
# COMPACT_ATOMS: atom_id res chain seq x y z
N MET A 1 6.86 2.58 -28.48
CA MET A 1 5.74 2.27 -27.56
C MET A 1 6.36 1.86 -26.24
N GLY A 2 5.70 2.07 -25.10
CA GLY A 2 6.10 1.45 -23.84
C GLY A 2 4.94 0.75 -23.12
N ILE A 3 5.27 -0.18 -22.24
CA ILE A 3 4.35 -0.82 -21.29
C ILE A 3 4.86 -0.60 -19.85
N GLY A 4 3.97 -0.55 -18.87
CA GLY A 4 4.34 -0.55 -17.45
C GLY A 4 3.12 -0.80 -16.58
N ASN A 5 3.28 -0.83 -15.26
CA ASN A 5 2.17 -0.90 -14.31
C ASN A 5 1.39 0.43 -14.24
N SER A 6 2.05 1.55 -14.52
CA SER A 6 1.46 2.88 -14.56
C SER A 6 1.95 3.69 -15.76
N THR A 7 1.26 4.80 -16.06
CA THR A 7 1.68 5.75 -17.09
C THR A 7 3.08 6.29 -16.84
N ALA A 8 3.43 6.54 -15.57
CA ALA A 8 4.75 7.00 -15.17
C ALA A 8 5.85 5.99 -15.52
N GLU A 9 5.63 4.72 -15.21
CA GLU A 9 6.59 3.65 -15.48
C GLU A 9 6.76 3.43 -17.00
N ALA A 10 5.65 3.41 -17.75
CA ALA A 10 5.68 3.30 -19.20
C ALA A 10 6.36 4.51 -19.87
N SER A 11 6.17 5.73 -19.33
CA SER A 11 6.86 6.94 -19.79
C SER A 11 8.36 6.90 -19.50
N ALA A 12 8.77 6.47 -18.31
CA ALA A 12 10.18 6.33 -17.96
C ALA A 12 10.89 5.34 -18.88
N ALA A 13 10.29 4.17 -19.13
CA ALA A 13 10.84 3.18 -20.06
C ALA A 13 10.97 3.73 -21.49
N VAL A 14 9.97 4.48 -21.98
CA VAL A 14 10.04 5.08 -23.33
C VAL A 14 11.13 6.14 -23.45
N GLU A 15 11.35 6.96 -22.41
CA GLU A 15 12.43 7.96 -22.44
C GLU A 15 13.81 7.32 -22.36
N GLU A 16 13.96 6.30 -21.53
CA GLU A 16 15.21 5.55 -21.40
C GLU A 16 15.60 4.88 -22.73
N GLU A 17 14.65 4.26 -23.43
CA GLU A 17 14.94 3.49 -24.65
C GLU A 17 14.91 4.34 -25.94
N TYR A 18 14.00 5.31 -26.03
CA TYR A 18 13.69 6.02 -27.29
C TYR A 18 13.83 7.55 -27.21
N GLY A 19 14.53 8.10 -26.20
CA GLY A 19 14.71 9.55 -25.99
C GLY A 19 15.36 10.37 -27.14
N GLY A 20 15.79 9.74 -28.24
CA GLY A 20 16.28 10.42 -29.46
C GLY A 20 17.80 10.65 -29.49
N THR A 21 18.29 11.64 -30.25
CA THR A 21 19.73 11.94 -30.48
C THR A 21 20.50 12.46 -29.26
N GLY A 22 19.94 12.30 -28.08
CA GLY A 22 20.52 12.57 -26.77
C GLY A 22 19.72 11.76 -25.74
N SER A 23 19.66 10.44 -25.92
CA SER A 23 19.11 9.51 -24.92
C SER A 23 19.59 9.95 -23.54
N LEU A 24 18.66 10.05 -22.58
CA LEU A 24 19.03 10.29 -21.19
C LEU A 24 20.16 9.31 -20.86
N ASP A 25 21.26 9.80 -20.30
CA ASP A 25 22.23 8.88 -19.73
C ASP A 25 21.58 8.14 -18.53
N ALA A 26 22.28 7.14 -17.98
CA ALA A 26 21.71 6.33 -16.92
C ALA A 26 21.29 7.16 -15.69
N ASP A 27 22.01 8.24 -15.38
CA ASP A 27 21.70 9.11 -14.25
C ASP A 27 20.49 10.01 -14.55
N GLU A 28 20.43 10.58 -15.75
CA GLU A 28 19.30 11.37 -16.22
C GLU A 28 18.01 10.52 -16.31
N ALA A 29 18.11 9.26 -16.75
CA ALA A 29 16.99 8.32 -16.80
C ALA A 29 16.51 7.96 -15.38
N ARG A 30 17.44 7.74 -14.45
CA ARG A 30 17.14 7.52 -13.02
C ARG A 30 16.41 8.73 -12.41
N LEU A 31 16.88 9.95 -12.66
CA LEU A 31 16.23 11.18 -12.20
C LEU A 31 14.84 11.36 -12.82
N PHE A 32 14.70 11.09 -14.13
CA PHE A 32 13.41 11.17 -14.80
C PHE A 32 12.43 10.13 -14.26
N LYS A 33 12.86 8.88 -14.03
CA LYS A 33 12.02 7.84 -13.40
C LYS A 33 11.54 8.28 -12.02
N ALA A 34 12.43 8.80 -11.18
CA ALA A 34 12.06 9.29 -9.84
C ALA A 34 11.11 10.49 -9.90
N PHE A 35 11.33 11.44 -10.82
CA PHE A 35 10.40 12.54 -11.09
C PHE A 35 9.03 12.04 -11.55
N ALA A 36 9.02 11.15 -12.55
CA ALA A 36 7.82 10.55 -13.11
C ALA A 36 7.07 9.70 -12.09
N LEU A 37 7.73 9.17 -11.06
CA LEU A 37 7.12 8.43 -9.94
C LEU A 37 6.82 9.29 -8.71
N GLY A 38 7.36 10.51 -8.63
CA GLY A 38 7.04 11.50 -7.61
C GLY A 38 7.89 11.38 -6.34
N CYS A 39 9.04 10.73 -6.46
CA CYS A 39 9.99 10.48 -5.38
C CYS A 39 11.36 11.14 -5.67
N LEU A 40 11.36 12.29 -6.38
CA LEU A 40 12.59 12.98 -6.76
C LEU A 40 13.33 13.53 -5.54
N GLU A 41 12.62 14.01 -4.52
CA GLU A 41 13.23 14.52 -3.28
C GLU A 41 13.85 13.40 -2.44
N ASP A 42 13.30 12.19 -2.54
CA ASP A 42 13.79 11.04 -1.78
C ASP A 42 15.15 10.54 -2.31
N LEU A 43 15.53 10.86 -3.55
CA LEU A 43 16.81 10.46 -4.14
C LEU A 43 18.03 11.09 -3.45
N ASP A 44 17.88 12.25 -2.82
CA ASP A 44 18.97 12.93 -2.10
C ASP A 44 19.27 12.27 -0.76
N ARG A 45 18.41 11.34 -0.30
CA ARG A 45 18.62 10.56 0.91
C ARG A 45 19.68 9.47 0.70
N THR A 46 20.31 9.02 1.78
CA THR A 46 21.28 7.92 1.75
C THR A 46 20.68 6.61 1.22
N ASP A 47 19.38 6.39 1.44
CA ASP A 47 18.58 5.24 0.99
C ASP A 47 17.77 5.53 -0.28
N GLY A 48 18.09 6.61 -1.01
CA GLY A 48 17.29 7.16 -2.10
C GLY A 48 16.97 6.17 -3.23
N ASP A 49 17.85 5.21 -3.49
CA ASP A 49 17.70 4.22 -4.57
C ASP A 49 16.49 3.28 -4.39
N LEU A 50 15.97 3.14 -3.17
CA LEU A 50 14.84 2.24 -2.89
C LEU A 50 13.49 2.83 -3.33
N PHE A 51 13.34 4.16 -3.26
CA PHE A 51 12.04 4.81 -3.43
C PHE A 51 11.47 4.71 -4.85
N PRO A 52 12.24 4.87 -5.93
CA PRO A 52 11.71 4.70 -7.29
C PRO A 52 11.15 3.29 -7.54
N GLU A 53 11.84 2.23 -7.13
CA GLU A 53 11.33 0.86 -7.35
C GLU A 53 10.08 0.58 -6.50
N ARG A 54 10.05 1.06 -5.25
CA ARG A 54 8.88 0.92 -4.37
C ARG A 54 7.68 1.73 -4.88
N ALA A 55 7.92 2.93 -5.41
CA ALA A 55 6.88 3.75 -6.01
C ALA A 55 6.35 3.12 -7.31
N ALA A 56 7.22 2.54 -8.14
CA ALA A 56 6.82 1.79 -9.33
C ALA A 56 5.94 0.59 -8.96
N HIS A 57 6.36 -0.21 -7.97
CA HIS A 57 5.59 -1.33 -7.44
C HIS A 57 4.21 -0.89 -6.93
N ARG A 58 4.17 0.11 -6.04
CA ARG A 58 2.93 0.66 -5.46
C ARG A 58 1.99 1.21 -6.54
N SER A 59 2.53 1.79 -7.61
CA SER A 59 1.72 2.34 -8.71
C SER A 59 0.93 1.30 -9.50
N GLY A 60 1.28 0.01 -9.37
CA GLY A 60 0.54 -1.11 -9.94
C GLY A 60 -0.65 -1.60 -9.11
N PHE A 61 -1.03 -0.86 -8.07
CA PHE A 61 -2.17 -1.18 -7.21
C PHE A 61 -3.11 0.01 -7.07
N GLY A 62 -4.39 -0.28 -6.85
CA GLY A 62 -5.43 0.70 -6.57
C GLY A 62 -6.27 0.29 -5.35
N PRO A 63 -6.75 1.26 -4.56
CA PRO A 63 -7.46 0.96 -3.33
C PRO A 63 -8.90 0.48 -3.62
N ALA A 64 -9.32 -0.52 -2.86
CA ALA A 64 -10.68 -1.01 -2.72
C ALA A 64 -11.16 -0.84 -1.26
N PRO A 65 -12.47 -0.65 -1.01
CA PRO A 65 -12.98 -0.37 0.33
C PRO A 65 -12.58 -1.41 1.39
N GLY A 66 -11.91 -0.97 2.46
CA GLY A 66 -11.37 -1.79 3.56
C GLY A 66 -12.36 -2.15 4.68
N GLY A 67 -13.51 -1.45 4.73
CA GLY A 67 -14.41 -1.45 5.88
C GLY A 67 -14.16 -0.23 6.79
N PHE A 68 -14.68 -0.28 8.01
CA PHE A 68 -14.61 0.85 8.94
C PHE A 68 -14.24 0.41 10.37
N THR A 69 -13.72 1.35 11.15
CA THR A 69 -13.55 1.24 12.59
C THR A 69 -14.02 2.53 13.27
N TRP A 70 -14.33 2.48 14.56
CA TRP A 70 -14.76 3.61 15.37
C TRP A 70 -13.63 4.07 16.28
N ARG A 71 -13.47 5.40 16.37
CA ARG A 71 -12.52 6.06 17.27
C ARG A 71 -13.22 7.15 18.06
N VAL A 72 -12.70 7.47 19.25
CA VAL A 72 -13.10 8.66 20.00
C VAL A 72 -12.17 9.80 19.65
N VAL A 73 -12.73 10.95 19.27
CA VAL A 73 -11.99 12.17 18.97
C VAL A 73 -12.46 13.29 19.89
N ASP A 74 -11.52 14.08 20.39
CA ASP A 74 -11.83 15.28 21.15
C ASP A 74 -12.34 16.39 20.22
N ARG A 75 -13.59 16.81 20.41
CA ARG A 75 -14.16 18.04 19.85
C ARG A 75 -14.65 18.91 20.99
N GLY A 76 -13.70 19.57 21.66
CA GLY A 76 -13.97 20.60 22.66
C GLY A 76 -12.87 21.64 22.66
N ASP A 77 -13.20 22.87 23.04
CA ASP A 77 -12.17 23.86 23.38
C ASP A 77 -11.45 23.36 24.66
N PRO A 78 -10.13 23.10 24.63
CA PRO A 78 -9.40 22.51 25.75
C PRO A 78 -9.58 23.28 27.07
N GLY A 79 -9.89 24.58 26.99
CA GLY A 79 -10.11 25.46 28.15
C GLY A 79 -11.54 25.50 28.70
N ALA A 80 -12.54 24.90 28.03
CA ALA A 80 -13.95 25.01 28.42
C ALA A 80 -14.47 23.85 29.28
N ALA A 81 -13.73 22.74 29.35
CA ALA A 81 -14.07 21.56 30.13
C ALA A 81 -13.40 21.59 31.52
N PRO A 82 -14.08 21.19 32.61
CA PRO A 82 -13.43 21.06 33.91
C PRO A 82 -12.29 20.02 33.82
N ALA A 83 -11.11 20.39 34.34
CA ALA A 83 -9.96 19.50 34.41
C ALA A 83 -10.30 18.29 35.30
N LEU A 84 -10.18 17.09 34.75
CA LEU A 84 -10.36 15.86 35.50
C LEU A 84 -9.13 15.57 36.34
N SER A 85 -9.32 14.92 37.49
CA SER A 85 -8.20 14.25 38.15
C SER A 85 -7.67 13.11 37.28
N VAL A 86 -6.40 12.74 37.47
CA VAL A 86 -5.77 11.62 36.76
C VAL A 86 -6.61 10.33 36.88
N ALA A 87 -7.17 10.07 38.07
CA ALA A 87 -7.99 8.90 38.33
C ALA A 87 -9.34 8.92 37.61
N GLU A 88 -10.00 10.08 37.52
CA GLU A 88 -11.26 10.23 36.78
C GLU A 88 -11.04 10.11 35.28
N ALA A 89 -9.99 10.74 34.74
CA ALA A 89 -9.61 10.62 33.34
C ALA A 89 -9.29 9.17 32.96
N ALA A 90 -8.58 8.43 33.82
CA ALA A 90 -8.29 7.01 33.60
C ALA A 90 -9.58 6.14 33.58
N ARG A 91 -10.52 6.39 34.49
CA ARG A 91 -11.82 5.69 34.52
C ARG A 91 -12.66 5.99 33.28
N GLU A 92 -12.69 7.25 32.84
CA GLU A 92 -13.40 7.65 31.63
C GLU A 92 -12.81 6.94 30.41
N ARG A 93 -11.49 6.99 30.20
CA ARG A 93 -10.82 6.29 29.09
C ARG A 93 -11.09 4.79 29.08
N ALA A 94 -11.10 4.15 30.26
CA ALA A 94 -11.41 2.72 30.36
C ALA A 94 -12.86 2.41 29.94
N ALA A 95 -13.82 3.25 30.32
CA ALA A 95 -15.22 3.10 29.89
C ALA A 95 -15.37 3.31 28.38
N GLU A 96 -14.72 4.33 27.82
CA GLU A 96 -14.71 4.61 26.38
C GLU A 96 -14.10 3.47 25.58
N ALA A 97 -12.98 2.89 26.04
CA ALA A 97 -12.35 1.74 25.42
C ALA A 97 -13.30 0.54 25.36
N GLY A 98 -14.12 0.32 26.38
CA GLY A 98 -15.16 -0.72 26.39
C GLY A 98 -16.27 -0.49 25.35
N VAL A 99 -16.68 0.78 25.18
CA VAL A 99 -17.66 1.17 24.15
C VAL A 99 -17.08 0.97 22.75
N LEU A 100 -15.84 1.42 22.50
CA LEU A 100 -15.16 1.25 21.23
C LEU A 100 -14.97 -0.22 20.87
N ALA A 101 -14.49 -1.05 21.80
CA ALA A 101 -14.31 -2.49 21.60
C ALA A 101 -15.61 -3.16 21.12
N THR A 102 -16.74 -2.80 21.73
CA THR A 102 -18.07 -3.33 21.35
C THR A 102 -18.50 -2.85 19.96
N LEU A 103 -18.33 -1.56 19.65
CA LEU A 103 -18.67 -0.99 18.35
C LEU A 103 -17.80 -1.58 17.23
N ASN A 104 -16.49 -1.68 17.44
CA ASN A 104 -15.55 -2.19 16.45
C ASN A 104 -15.76 -3.67 16.16
N SER A 105 -16.09 -4.47 17.18
CA SER A 105 -16.45 -5.88 17.01
C SER A 105 -17.69 -6.05 16.12
N ARG A 106 -18.75 -5.28 16.38
CA ARG A 106 -19.97 -5.28 15.54
C ARG A 106 -19.74 -4.73 14.13
N GLN A 107 -18.94 -3.67 14.00
CA GLN A 107 -18.59 -3.10 12.69
C GLN A 107 -17.83 -4.12 11.84
N ARG A 108 -16.90 -4.86 12.44
CA ARG A 108 -16.17 -5.95 11.77
C ARG A 108 -17.09 -7.07 11.30
N GLU A 109 -18.07 -7.45 12.11
CA GLU A 109 -19.07 -8.45 11.74
C GLU A 109 -19.91 -7.97 10.55
N LEU A 110 -20.35 -6.71 10.56
CA LEU A 110 -21.04 -6.08 9.45
C LEU A 110 -20.18 -6.07 8.17
N ASP A 111 -18.94 -5.61 8.25
CA ASP A 111 -18.03 -5.53 7.10
C ASP A 111 -17.73 -6.93 6.50
N ALA A 112 -17.70 -7.97 7.34
CA ALA A 112 -17.54 -9.35 6.88
C ALA A 112 -18.80 -9.87 6.16
N GLU A 113 -19.99 -9.63 6.71
CA GLU A 113 -21.26 -10.04 6.08
C GLU A 113 -21.56 -9.24 4.79
N GLU A 114 -21.19 -7.97 4.72
CA GLU A 114 -21.34 -7.16 3.48
C GLU A 114 -20.48 -7.71 2.34
N ARG A 115 -19.25 -8.17 2.63
CA ARG A 115 -18.39 -8.83 1.65
C ARG A 115 -18.96 -10.17 1.18
N LYS A 116 -19.55 -10.96 2.09
CA LYS A 116 -20.26 -12.20 1.73
C LYS A 116 -21.46 -11.91 0.82
N LEU A 117 -22.24 -10.87 1.15
CA LEU A 117 -23.39 -10.46 0.33
C LEU A 117 -22.95 -10.05 -1.08
N LYS A 118 -21.87 -9.25 -1.19
CA LYS A 118 -21.32 -8.84 -2.49
C LYS A 118 -20.91 -10.05 -3.34
N ALA A 119 -20.25 -11.04 -2.74
CA ALA A 119 -19.85 -12.26 -3.44
C ALA A 119 -21.05 -13.12 -3.87
N ALA A 120 -22.05 -13.28 -3.00
CA ALA A 120 -23.28 -14.02 -3.32
C ALA A 120 -24.06 -13.34 -4.47
N ARG A 121 -24.15 -12.00 -4.46
CA ARG A 121 -24.75 -11.22 -5.56
C ARG A 121 -24.01 -11.36 -6.87
N ALA A 122 -22.67 -11.35 -6.84
CA ALA A 122 -21.86 -11.55 -8.03
C ALA A 122 -22.07 -12.93 -8.65
N TYR A 123 -22.10 -13.99 -7.82
CA TYR A 123 -22.39 -15.33 -8.29
C TYR A 123 -23.81 -15.47 -8.87
N LEU A 124 -24.81 -14.87 -8.22
CA LEU A 124 -26.18 -14.81 -8.75
C LEU A 124 -26.25 -14.05 -10.09
N PHE A 125 -25.49 -12.97 -10.22
CA PHE A 125 -25.36 -12.23 -11.48
C PHE A 125 -24.75 -13.10 -12.58
N ASP A 126 -23.70 -13.87 -12.29
CA ASP A 126 -23.08 -14.76 -13.28
C ASP A 126 -24.10 -15.77 -13.81
N LEU A 127 -24.85 -16.43 -12.93
CA LEU A 127 -25.91 -17.38 -13.31
C LEU A 127 -26.99 -16.72 -14.16
N TRP A 128 -27.45 -15.52 -13.76
CA TRP A 128 -28.43 -14.77 -14.52
C TRP A 128 -27.90 -14.37 -15.91
N ALA A 129 -26.67 -13.87 -16.00
CA ALA A 129 -26.06 -13.40 -17.24
C ALA A 129 -25.87 -14.56 -18.23
N LEU A 130 -25.40 -15.72 -17.75
CA LEU A 130 -25.29 -16.94 -18.55
C LEU A 130 -26.66 -17.40 -19.07
N ASN A 131 -27.72 -17.26 -18.27
CA ASN A 131 -29.07 -17.61 -18.72
C ASN A 131 -29.58 -16.73 -19.88
N LYS A 132 -29.03 -15.51 -20.04
CA LYS A 132 -29.36 -14.59 -21.14
C LYS A 132 -28.58 -14.88 -22.43
N LEU A 133 -27.58 -15.75 -22.39
CA LEU A 133 -26.88 -16.17 -23.61
C LEU A 133 -27.81 -16.99 -24.50
N ARG A 134 -27.65 -16.81 -25.81
CA ARG A 134 -28.42 -17.53 -26.83
C ARG A 134 -28.06 -19.02 -26.82
N ASP A 135 -26.77 -19.30 -26.81
CA ASP A 135 -26.21 -20.64 -26.87
C ASP A 135 -25.78 -21.05 -25.46
N LYS A 136 -26.35 -22.15 -24.96
CA LYS A 136 -26.07 -22.69 -23.63
C LYS A 136 -26.29 -24.20 -23.62
N PRO A 137 -25.55 -24.97 -22.79
CA PRO A 137 -25.75 -26.41 -22.68
C PRO A 137 -27.15 -26.81 -22.18
N ALA A 138 -27.63 -28.00 -22.57
CA ALA A 138 -28.93 -28.52 -22.15
C ALA A 138 -29.05 -28.61 -20.62
N PHE A 139 -28.06 -29.22 -19.95
CA PHE A 139 -28.05 -29.37 -18.49
C PHE A 139 -28.12 -28.02 -17.74
N PHE A 140 -27.56 -26.94 -18.31
CA PHE A 140 -27.61 -25.62 -17.71
C PHE A 140 -29.05 -25.09 -17.73
N THR A 141 -29.70 -25.22 -18.88
CA THR A 141 -31.11 -24.80 -19.07
C THR A 141 -32.07 -25.55 -18.15
N GLU A 142 -31.81 -26.82 -17.90
CA GLU A 142 -32.64 -27.67 -17.02
C GLU A 142 -32.56 -27.27 -15.54
N ARG A 143 -31.38 -26.83 -15.06
CA ARG A 143 -31.11 -26.58 -13.63
C ARG A 143 -31.20 -25.10 -13.23
N ILE A 144 -31.10 -24.18 -14.18
CA ILE A 144 -30.95 -22.74 -13.87
C ILE A 144 -32.18 -22.13 -13.19
N ALA A 145 -33.40 -22.63 -13.47
CA ALA A 145 -34.62 -22.11 -12.86
C ALA A 145 -34.58 -22.21 -11.33
N ASP A 146 -34.22 -23.39 -10.81
CA ASP A 146 -34.09 -23.65 -9.37
C ASP A 146 -33.02 -22.77 -8.72
N LYS A 147 -31.94 -22.47 -9.45
CA LYS A 147 -30.84 -21.63 -8.93
C LYS A 147 -31.20 -20.15 -8.83
N LEU A 148 -32.13 -19.67 -9.66
CA LEU A 148 -32.59 -18.27 -9.67
C LEU A 148 -33.85 -18.05 -8.82
N ASP A 149 -34.40 -19.10 -8.20
CA ASP A 149 -35.61 -19.03 -7.39
C ASP A 149 -35.30 -18.70 -5.92
N PRO A 150 -35.67 -17.52 -5.39
CA PRO A 150 -35.42 -17.16 -3.99
C PRO A 150 -36.27 -17.94 -2.99
N GLU A 151 -37.36 -18.56 -3.42
CA GLU A 151 -38.25 -19.34 -2.54
C GLU A 151 -37.71 -20.76 -2.28
N LEU A 152 -36.70 -21.20 -3.04
CA LEU A 152 -36.09 -22.51 -2.89
C LEU A 152 -34.93 -22.45 -1.88
N ASP A 153 -35.13 -23.08 -0.72
CA ASP A 153 -34.10 -23.20 0.32
C ASP A 153 -32.77 -23.72 -0.24
N GLY A 154 -31.69 -22.97 0.00
CA GLY A 154 -30.34 -23.30 -0.47
C GLY A 154 -30.05 -22.97 -1.93
N SER A 155 -30.96 -22.29 -2.64
CA SER A 155 -30.62 -21.69 -3.93
C SER A 155 -29.69 -20.48 -3.76
N PRO A 156 -28.86 -20.14 -4.76
CA PRO A 156 -28.07 -18.91 -4.76
C PRO A 156 -28.91 -17.64 -4.58
N ALA A 157 -30.14 -17.60 -5.12
CA ALA A 157 -31.04 -16.47 -4.92
C ALA A 157 -31.52 -16.35 -3.47
N HIS A 158 -31.83 -17.48 -2.83
CA HIS A 158 -32.22 -17.55 -1.41
C HIS A 158 -31.05 -17.14 -0.48
N GLU A 159 -29.83 -17.58 -0.79
CA GLU A 159 -28.63 -17.20 -0.04
C GLU A 159 -28.39 -15.68 -0.05
N VAL A 160 -28.62 -15.01 -1.19
CA VAL A 160 -28.54 -13.55 -1.29
C VAL A 160 -29.58 -12.88 -0.41
N GLU A 161 -30.83 -13.35 -0.41
CA GLU A 161 -31.89 -12.79 0.43
C GLU A 161 -31.61 -12.94 1.93
N MET A 162 -31.16 -14.13 2.35
CA MET A 162 -30.79 -14.41 3.73
C MET A 162 -29.61 -13.55 4.19
N THR A 163 -28.58 -13.42 3.37
CA THR A 163 -27.40 -12.61 3.70
C THR A 163 -27.75 -11.11 3.72
N ALA A 164 -28.59 -10.63 2.80
CA ALA A 164 -29.08 -9.25 2.80
C ALA A 164 -29.88 -8.93 4.07
N SER A 165 -30.70 -9.86 4.55
CA SER A 165 -31.46 -9.72 5.79
C SER A 165 -30.56 -9.65 7.03
N ARG A 166 -29.46 -10.42 7.04
CA ARG A 166 -28.44 -10.34 8.12
C ARG A 166 -27.72 -9.00 8.11
N VAL A 167 -27.28 -8.51 6.95
CA VAL A 167 -26.67 -7.18 6.81
C VAL A 167 -27.61 -6.09 7.32
N ALA A 168 -28.91 -6.14 6.97
CA ALA A 168 -29.90 -5.18 7.48
C ALA A 168 -30.02 -5.22 9.02
N THR A 169 -29.98 -6.42 9.61
CA THR A 169 -30.02 -6.61 11.07
C THR A 169 -28.78 -6.02 11.75
N LEU A 170 -27.59 -6.27 11.20
CA LEU A 170 -26.32 -5.74 11.73
C LEU A 170 -26.24 -4.21 11.61
N ARG A 171 -26.69 -3.63 10.48
CA ARG A 171 -26.77 -2.17 10.30
C ARG A 171 -27.69 -1.52 11.34
N ALA A 172 -28.82 -2.16 11.70
CA ALA A 172 -29.72 -1.64 12.72
C ALA A 172 -29.13 -1.66 14.14
N ALA A 173 -28.09 -2.45 14.39
CA ALA A 173 -27.41 -2.56 15.69
C ALA A 173 -26.26 -1.56 15.88
N LEU A 174 -25.99 -0.71 14.87
CA LEU A 174 -24.90 0.26 14.81
C LEU A 174 -25.43 1.65 14.42
N PRO A 175 -24.74 2.73 14.80
CA PRO A 175 -24.98 4.04 14.19
C PRO A 175 -24.57 3.98 12.70
N TRP A 176 -25.53 3.88 11.79
CA TRP A 176 -25.26 3.67 10.36
C TRP A 176 -26.10 4.61 9.49
N SER A 177 -25.42 5.36 8.61
CA SER A 177 -26.01 6.05 7.47
C SER A 177 -24.97 6.22 6.37
N MET A 178 -25.45 6.43 5.14
CA MET A 178 -24.64 6.88 4.00
C MET A 178 -24.50 8.41 3.99
N ASP A 179 -25.40 9.13 4.68
CA ASP A 179 -25.30 10.57 4.87
C ASP A 179 -24.45 10.90 6.09
N GLN A 180 -23.48 11.80 5.93
CA GLN A 180 -22.51 12.11 6.97
C GLN A 180 -23.13 12.88 8.14
N GLU A 181 -24.12 13.75 7.90
CA GLU A 181 -24.77 14.53 8.96
C GLU A 181 -25.65 13.63 9.83
N GLU A 182 -26.42 12.74 9.19
CA GLU A 182 -27.24 11.74 9.87
C GLU A 182 -26.37 10.76 10.67
N LEU A 183 -25.27 10.26 10.09
CA LEU A 183 -24.32 9.39 10.80
C LEU A 183 -23.76 10.09 12.06
N ASN A 184 -23.39 11.36 11.93
CA ASN A 184 -22.89 12.16 13.06
C ASN A 184 -23.97 12.40 14.12
N ALA A 185 -25.25 12.46 13.76
CA ALA A 185 -26.35 12.56 14.71
C ALA A 185 -26.54 11.24 15.48
N LEU A 186 -26.63 10.11 14.76
CA LEU A 186 -26.78 8.78 15.35
C LEU A 186 -25.59 8.42 16.25
N ALA A 187 -24.36 8.76 15.85
CA ALA A 187 -23.16 8.53 16.65
C ALA A 187 -23.18 9.33 17.96
N ARG A 188 -23.69 10.58 17.95
CA ARG A 188 -23.85 11.40 19.16
C ARG A 188 -24.93 10.85 20.09
N GLU A 189 -26.06 10.40 19.54
CA GLU A 189 -27.13 9.77 20.32
C GLU A 189 -26.63 8.48 20.99
N TYR A 190 -25.88 7.66 20.25
CA TYR A 190 -25.25 6.45 20.78
C TYR A 190 -24.25 6.78 21.89
N ALA A 191 -23.34 7.73 21.67
CA ALA A 191 -22.35 8.16 22.67
C ALA A 191 -23.03 8.65 23.97
N ALA A 192 -24.08 9.46 23.84
CA ALA A 192 -24.85 9.95 24.99
C ALA A 192 -25.54 8.80 25.76
N ALA A 193 -26.08 7.81 25.05
CA ALA A 193 -26.69 6.63 25.66
C ALA A 193 -25.67 5.76 26.42
N GLN A 194 -24.39 5.77 26.02
CA GLN A 194 -23.29 5.10 26.72
C GLN A 194 -22.68 5.95 27.85
N GLY A 195 -23.19 7.15 28.11
CA GLY A 195 -22.72 8.03 29.18
C GLY A 195 -21.42 8.79 28.87
N MET A 196 -21.04 8.91 27.59
CA MET A 196 -19.87 9.68 27.17
C MET A 196 -20.10 11.19 27.30
N ARG A 197 -19.03 11.95 27.56
CA ARG A 197 -19.10 13.42 27.60
C ARG A 197 -19.35 14.01 26.21
N SER A 198 -20.02 15.16 26.17
CA SER A 198 -20.30 15.87 24.91
C SER A 198 -19.07 16.29 24.10
N THR A 199 -17.90 16.41 24.73
CA THR A 199 -16.62 16.73 24.06
C THR A 199 -15.97 15.51 23.42
N ARG A 200 -16.40 14.29 23.76
CA ARG A 200 -15.84 13.02 23.29
C ARG A 200 -16.74 12.49 22.19
N VAL A 201 -16.30 12.61 20.94
CA VAL A 201 -17.13 12.31 19.77
C VAL A 201 -16.72 10.98 19.15
N LEU A 202 -17.71 10.09 18.96
CA LEU A 202 -17.52 8.87 18.17
C LEU A 202 -17.44 9.21 16.69
N GLN A 203 -16.35 8.80 16.05
CA GLN A 203 -16.11 8.99 14.63
C GLN A 203 -15.85 7.64 13.95
N ARG A 204 -16.62 7.36 12.90
CA ARG A 204 -16.36 6.23 11.99
C ARG A 204 -15.25 6.62 11.02
N VAL A 205 -14.17 5.87 11.02
CA VAL A 205 -13.00 6.08 10.14
C VAL A 205 -12.81 4.85 9.24
N PRO A 206 -12.37 5.03 7.98
CA PRO A 206 -12.06 3.91 7.10
C PRO A 206 -10.88 3.11 7.67
N LEU A 207 -10.95 1.78 7.54
CA LEU A 207 -9.80 0.90 7.73
C LEU A 207 -8.86 0.98 6.52
N ASP A 208 -7.65 0.44 6.68
CA ASP A 208 -6.73 0.28 5.58
C ASP A 208 -7.40 -0.44 4.39
N PRO A 209 -7.23 0.08 3.17
CA PRO A 209 -7.92 -0.44 2.01
C PRO A 209 -7.46 -1.87 1.68
N TYR A 210 -8.32 -2.61 0.99
CA TYR A 210 -7.83 -3.72 0.18
C TYR A 210 -7.14 -3.14 -1.05
N GLU A 211 -6.15 -3.83 -1.57
CA GLU A 211 -5.37 -3.40 -2.72
C GLU A 211 -5.69 -4.31 -3.90
N GLU A 212 -6.07 -3.71 -5.03
CA GLU A 212 -6.38 -4.39 -6.27
C GLU A 212 -5.27 -4.12 -7.29
N ALA A 213 -4.71 -5.17 -7.87
CA ALA A 213 -3.69 -5.02 -8.91
C ALA A 213 -4.30 -4.39 -10.17
N THR A 214 -3.67 -3.34 -10.68
CA THR A 214 -4.13 -2.68 -11.90
C THR A 214 -3.68 -3.42 -13.16
N ASP A 215 -4.46 -3.32 -14.23
CA ASP A 215 -4.05 -3.78 -15.55
C ASP A 215 -2.87 -2.95 -16.08
N PRO A 216 -1.94 -3.54 -16.86
CA PRO A 216 -0.82 -2.81 -17.44
C PRO A 216 -1.26 -1.61 -18.28
N VAL A 217 -0.44 -0.57 -18.32
CA VAL A 217 -0.61 0.65 -19.12
C VAL A 217 0.25 0.56 -20.37
N LEU A 218 -0.32 0.92 -21.52
CA LEU A 218 0.42 1.20 -22.74
C LEU A 218 0.60 2.71 -22.92
N LEU A 219 1.80 3.12 -23.31
CA LEU A 219 2.14 4.46 -23.77
C LEU A 219 2.52 4.44 -25.25
N LEU A 220 1.89 5.33 -26.02
CA LEU A 220 2.16 5.56 -27.43
C LEU A 220 2.65 7.00 -27.62
N ARG A 221 3.85 7.15 -28.18
CA ARG A 221 4.43 8.44 -28.59
C ARG A 221 4.36 8.56 -30.10
N GLY A 222 4.08 9.76 -30.62
CA GLY A 222 4.08 10.02 -32.06
C GLY A 222 2.75 9.74 -32.76
N ALA A 223 1.65 9.66 -32.01
CA ALA A 223 0.31 9.42 -32.57
C ALA A 223 -0.25 10.63 -33.34
N ARG A 224 0.38 11.80 -33.21
CA ARG A 224 0.06 13.11 -33.79
C ARG A 224 -1.39 13.49 -33.58
N LEU A 225 -1.79 13.68 -32.32
CA LEU A 225 -3.10 14.24 -31.94
C LEU A 225 -3.35 15.68 -32.44
N HIS A 226 -2.43 16.26 -33.20
CA HIS A 226 -2.37 17.67 -33.58
C HIS A 226 -3.42 18.06 -34.61
N ALA A 227 -4.68 18.13 -34.19
CA ALA A 227 -5.67 19.01 -34.79
C ALA A 227 -6.59 19.51 -33.67
N PRO A 228 -6.29 20.69 -33.07
CA PRO A 228 -7.27 21.34 -32.20
C PRO A 228 -8.59 21.50 -32.97
N LEU A 229 -9.69 21.06 -32.35
CA LEU A 229 -11.05 21.28 -32.87
C LEU A 229 -11.56 22.69 -32.54
N ASP A 230 -10.85 23.36 -31.64
CA ASP A 230 -11.04 24.74 -31.25
C ASP A 230 -9.98 25.64 -31.87
N ARG A 231 -10.25 26.94 -31.81
CA ARG A 231 -9.37 27.99 -32.28
C ARG A 231 -9.13 28.96 -31.14
N ASP A 232 -7.89 29.43 -31.01
CA ASP A 232 -7.52 30.49 -30.05
C ASP A 232 -7.94 31.90 -30.54
N SER A 233 -8.53 31.99 -31.72
CA SER A 233 -8.99 33.25 -32.34
C SER A 233 -10.50 33.21 -32.59
N LEU A 234 -11.15 34.33 -32.91
CA LEU A 234 -12.56 34.35 -33.28
C LEU A 234 -12.74 34.03 -34.78
N LEU A 235 -13.74 33.21 -35.13
CA LEU A 235 -14.13 32.98 -36.53
C LEU A 235 -14.53 34.30 -37.20
N PRO A 236 -13.81 34.76 -38.24
CA PRO A 236 -14.16 35.99 -38.93
C PRO A 236 -15.49 35.78 -39.67
N CYS A 237 -16.50 36.58 -39.32
CA CYS A 237 -17.77 36.58 -40.03
C CYS A 237 -17.61 37.23 -41.41
N ARG A 238 -17.94 36.47 -42.48
CA ARG A 238 -17.96 36.97 -43.86
C ARG A 238 -19.39 37.33 -44.26
N THR A 239 -19.54 38.46 -44.93
CA THR A 239 -20.78 38.86 -45.60
C THR A 239 -20.84 38.25 -47.00
N GLU A 240 -22.04 38.18 -47.58
CA GLU A 240 -22.27 37.63 -48.94
C GLU A 240 -21.41 38.29 -50.02
N GLU A 241 -21.11 39.59 -49.89
CA GLU A 241 -20.27 40.37 -50.80
C GLU A 241 -18.78 39.95 -50.78
N ARG A 242 -18.37 39.17 -49.78
CA ARG A 242 -16.98 38.74 -49.57
C ARG A 242 -16.71 37.32 -50.10
N LEU A 243 -17.71 36.64 -50.65
CA LEU A 243 -17.54 35.31 -51.24
C LEU A 243 -16.64 35.37 -52.47
N VAL A 244 -15.87 34.31 -52.69
CA VAL A 244 -15.04 34.17 -53.89
C VAL A 244 -15.91 33.85 -55.10
N THR A 245 -15.91 34.73 -56.10
CA THR A 245 -16.69 34.60 -57.33
C THR A 245 -15.86 34.11 -58.52
N ALA A 246 -14.53 34.21 -58.42
CA ALA A 246 -13.60 33.69 -59.42
C ALA A 246 -12.20 33.43 -58.83
N VAL A 247 -11.46 32.50 -59.43
CA VAL A 247 -10.01 32.33 -59.28
C VAL A 247 -9.43 32.11 -60.67
N GLY A 248 -8.79 33.15 -61.23
CA GLY A 248 -8.30 33.13 -62.61
C GLY A 248 -9.40 32.74 -63.62
N PRO A 249 -9.23 31.65 -64.40
CA PRO A 249 -10.23 31.19 -65.38
C PRO A 249 -11.45 30.46 -64.76
N VAL A 250 -11.41 30.09 -63.48
CA VAL A 250 -12.50 29.38 -62.80
C VAL A 250 -13.46 30.41 -62.20
N THR A 251 -14.67 30.49 -62.73
CA THR A 251 -15.73 31.43 -62.30
C THR A 251 -17.01 30.69 -61.92
N GLU A 252 -17.99 31.40 -61.35
CA GLU A 252 -19.33 30.86 -61.09
C GLU A 252 -19.94 30.15 -62.31
N LEU A 253 -19.73 30.71 -63.51
CA LEU A 253 -20.24 30.16 -64.75
C LEU A 253 -19.61 28.82 -65.11
N THR A 254 -18.34 28.62 -64.75
CA THR A 254 -17.60 27.37 -65.01
C THR A 254 -17.96 26.24 -64.05
N VAL A 255 -18.55 26.56 -62.90
CA VAL A 255 -18.97 25.59 -61.86
C VAL A 255 -20.49 25.43 -61.75
N ALA A 256 -21.26 26.23 -62.47
CA ALA A 256 -22.73 26.26 -62.40
C ALA A 256 -23.38 24.88 -62.59
N GLU A 257 -22.84 24.04 -63.47
CA GLU A 257 -23.34 22.68 -63.67
C GLU A 257 -23.12 21.80 -62.43
N SER A 258 -21.96 21.90 -61.77
CA SER A 258 -21.65 21.18 -60.54
C SER A 258 -22.53 21.64 -59.38
N VAL A 259 -22.75 22.94 -59.25
CA VAL A 259 -23.65 23.53 -58.25
C VAL A 259 -25.09 23.03 -58.45
N ALA A 260 -25.57 22.98 -59.69
CA ALA A 260 -26.92 22.54 -60.02
C ALA A 260 -27.21 21.06 -59.70
N ARG A 261 -26.17 20.23 -59.55
CA ARG A 261 -26.31 18.83 -59.11
C ARG A 261 -26.61 18.69 -57.62
N VAL A 262 -26.39 19.74 -56.82
CA VAL A 262 -26.67 19.74 -55.39
C VAL A 262 -28.09 20.27 -55.16
N HIS A 263 -28.95 19.44 -54.58
CA HIS A 263 -30.33 19.84 -54.27
C HIS A 263 -30.36 20.81 -53.09
N THR A 264 -30.60 22.08 -53.39
CA THR A 264 -30.63 23.18 -52.39
C THR A 264 -32.05 23.66 -52.05
N ALA A 265 -33.10 22.95 -52.46
CA ALA A 265 -34.47 23.38 -52.20
C ALA A 265 -34.76 23.44 -50.69
N GLY A 266 -35.34 24.56 -50.25
CA GLY A 266 -35.65 24.81 -48.84
C GLY A 266 -34.46 25.34 -48.01
N LEU A 267 -33.27 25.51 -48.60
CA LEU A 267 -32.12 26.11 -47.94
C LEU A 267 -32.09 27.65 -48.11
N PRO A 268 -31.39 28.40 -47.24
CA PRO A 268 -31.25 29.85 -47.37
C PRO A 268 -30.71 30.26 -48.75
N ALA A 269 -31.15 31.42 -49.25
CA ALA A 269 -30.79 31.94 -50.58
C ALA A 269 -29.27 32.12 -50.80
N LEU A 270 -28.48 32.17 -49.73
CA LEU A 270 -27.03 32.26 -49.75
C LEU A 270 -26.34 30.93 -50.10
N VAL A 271 -26.99 29.78 -49.85
CA VAL A 271 -26.37 28.45 -49.99
C VAL A 271 -25.91 28.14 -51.41
N PRO A 272 -26.66 28.46 -52.48
CA PRO A 272 -26.16 28.29 -53.85
C PRO A 272 -24.88 29.08 -54.15
N LYS A 273 -24.72 30.29 -53.58
CA LYS A 273 -23.51 31.11 -53.74
C LYS A 273 -22.32 30.54 -52.97
N LEU A 274 -22.56 30.00 -51.77
CA LEU A 274 -21.53 29.28 -51.01
C LEU A 274 -21.07 28.01 -51.72
N LEU A 275 -21.98 27.28 -52.37
CA LEU A 275 -21.62 26.14 -53.20
C LEU A 275 -20.81 26.55 -54.43
N ALA A 276 -21.17 27.67 -55.07
CA ALA A 276 -20.39 28.21 -56.18
C ALA A 276 -18.95 28.55 -55.74
N GLU A 277 -18.78 29.27 -54.63
CA GLU A 277 -17.47 29.53 -54.01
C GLU A 277 -16.71 28.22 -53.76
N PHE A 278 -17.34 27.21 -53.14
CA PHE A 278 -16.72 25.93 -52.85
C PHE A 278 -16.19 25.24 -54.11
N PHE A 279 -17.02 25.13 -55.17
CA PHE A 279 -16.60 24.49 -56.41
C PHE A 279 -15.56 25.30 -57.19
N ILE A 280 -15.57 26.64 -57.07
CA ILE A 280 -14.53 27.49 -57.67
C ILE A 280 -13.19 27.17 -57.02
N LEU A 281 -13.13 27.16 -55.68
CA LEU A 281 -11.91 26.89 -54.93
C LEU A 281 -11.41 25.45 -55.16
N ASP A 282 -12.29 24.45 -55.10
CA ASP A 282 -11.96 23.04 -55.36
C ASP A 282 -11.37 22.85 -56.77
N ARG A 283 -12.01 23.42 -57.78
CA ARG A 283 -11.55 23.30 -59.17
C ARG A 283 -10.26 24.10 -59.43
N ALA A 284 -10.09 25.25 -58.77
CA ALA A 284 -8.87 26.03 -58.86
C ALA A 284 -7.67 25.29 -58.24
N LEU A 285 -7.88 24.68 -57.07
CA LEU A 285 -6.89 23.83 -56.41
C LEU A 285 -6.53 22.61 -57.25
N ALA A 286 -7.51 21.92 -57.82
CA ALA A 286 -7.27 20.76 -58.69
C ALA A 286 -6.48 21.12 -59.97
N GLN A 287 -6.55 22.37 -60.42
CA GLN A 287 -5.81 22.89 -61.58
C GLN A 287 -4.45 23.52 -61.19
N GLY A 288 -4.10 23.56 -59.90
CA GLY A 288 -2.88 24.19 -59.42
C GLY A 288 -2.84 25.71 -59.60
N LEU A 289 -4.01 26.36 -59.60
CA LEU A 289 -4.11 27.82 -59.72
C LEU A 289 -3.71 28.52 -58.41
N ASP A 290 -3.08 29.69 -58.53
CA ASP A 290 -2.75 30.53 -57.39
C ASP A 290 -4.01 31.19 -56.82
N LEU A 291 -4.41 30.77 -55.62
CA LEU A 291 -5.58 31.32 -54.92
C LEU A 291 -5.40 32.80 -54.53
N GLY A 292 -4.18 33.36 -54.58
CA GLY A 292 -3.93 34.79 -54.47
C GLY A 292 -4.59 35.62 -55.57
N GLN A 293 -5.07 34.98 -56.65
CA GLN A 293 -5.82 35.60 -57.75
C GLN A 293 -7.34 35.54 -57.54
N ALA A 294 -7.82 35.20 -56.34
CA ALA A 294 -9.24 35.13 -56.04
C ALA A 294 -9.92 36.51 -56.08
N GLU A 295 -11.05 36.60 -56.78
CA GLU A 295 -11.98 37.73 -56.69
C GLU A 295 -12.92 37.51 -55.51
N GLY A 296 -12.60 38.10 -54.37
CA GLY A 296 -13.33 37.93 -53.10
C GLY A 296 -12.37 37.85 -51.91
N ILE A 297 -12.87 37.42 -50.76
CA ILE A 297 -12.02 37.13 -49.59
C ILE A 297 -12.00 35.62 -49.40
N LEU A 298 -10.81 35.04 -49.54
CA LEU A 298 -10.59 33.63 -49.32
C LEU A 298 -11.15 33.21 -47.95
N PRO A 299 -11.92 32.12 -47.87
CA PRO A 299 -12.30 31.55 -46.60
C PRO A 299 -11.05 31.10 -45.84
N GLU A 300 -11.14 31.06 -44.51
CA GLU A 300 -10.04 30.57 -43.67
C GLU A 300 -9.79 29.07 -43.85
N TYR A 301 -10.80 28.31 -44.28
CA TYR A 301 -10.73 26.88 -44.58
C TYR A 301 -11.20 26.59 -46.01
N GLY A 302 -10.72 25.49 -46.60
CA GLY A 302 -11.07 25.11 -47.97
C GLY A 302 -10.22 25.79 -49.05
N THR A 303 -9.12 26.44 -48.66
CA THR A 303 -8.08 26.99 -49.55
C THR A 303 -6.92 26.01 -49.78
N GLU A 304 -7.03 24.80 -49.25
CA GLU A 304 -6.11 23.69 -49.49
C GLU A 304 -6.93 22.45 -49.85
N PRO A 305 -6.38 21.50 -50.63
CA PRO A 305 -7.06 20.25 -50.92
C PRO A 305 -7.48 19.56 -49.62
N TRP A 306 -8.78 19.29 -49.48
CA TRP A 306 -9.26 18.62 -48.28
C TRP A 306 -8.62 17.24 -48.16
N SER A 307 -7.94 17.01 -47.04
CA SER A 307 -7.51 15.69 -46.62
C SER A 307 -8.17 15.36 -45.28
N GLN A 308 -8.54 14.10 -45.12
CA GLN A 308 -9.19 13.66 -43.89
C GLN A 308 -8.22 13.82 -42.71
N PRO A 309 -8.54 14.61 -41.67
CA PRO A 309 -7.62 14.88 -40.58
C PRO A 309 -7.44 13.63 -39.71
N TRP A 310 -6.19 13.30 -39.37
CA TRP A 310 -5.89 12.18 -38.48
C TRP A 310 -6.20 12.56 -37.04
N GLN A 311 -7.16 11.87 -36.45
CA GLN A 311 -7.63 12.13 -35.07
C GLN A 311 -7.80 10.81 -34.32
N PRO A 312 -6.71 10.23 -33.77
CA PRO A 312 -6.75 9.03 -32.95
C PRO A 312 -7.86 9.08 -31.91
N LEU A 313 -8.65 8.02 -31.82
CA LEU A 313 -9.74 7.90 -30.85
C LEU A 313 -9.66 6.61 -30.05
N TYR A 314 -9.46 5.48 -30.72
CA TYR A 314 -9.44 4.18 -30.08
C TYR A 314 -8.08 3.51 -30.20
N LEU A 315 -7.68 2.84 -29.12
CA LEU A 315 -6.71 1.77 -29.13
C LEU A 315 -7.45 0.44 -29.16
N THR A 316 -7.21 -0.37 -30.17
CA THR A 316 -7.63 -1.77 -30.19
C THR A 316 -6.40 -2.65 -30.04
N TRP A 317 -6.45 -3.60 -29.11
CA TRP A 317 -5.33 -4.50 -28.84
C TRP A 317 -5.81 -5.94 -28.77
N GLN A 318 -4.96 -6.85 -29.19
CA GLN A 318 -5.10 -8.29 -29.04
C GLN A 318 -3.74 -8.85 -28.64
N GLY A 319 -3.77 -9.84 -27.75
CA GLY A 319 -2.59 -10.55 -27.32
C GLY A 319 -2.92 -11.97 -26.90
N ASN A 320 -1.89 -12.76 -26.70
CA ASN A 320 -2.01 -14.04 -26.02
C ASN A 320 -1.35 -13.90 -24.65
N TYR A 321 -2.07 -14.30 -23.62
CA TYR A 321 -1.53 -14.47 -22.29
C TYR A 321 -1.11 -15.92 -22.12
N VAL A 322 0.15 -16.12 -21.73
CA VAL A 322 0.73 -17.41 -21.42
C VAL A 322 0.82 -17.51 -19.91
N ALA A 323 -0.11 -18.22 -19.30
CA ALA A 323 -0.11 -18.43 -17.86
C ALA A 323 1.07 -19.34 -17.44
N ILE A 324 1.74 -18.95 -16.37
CA ILE A 324 2.75 -19.76 -15.69
C ILE A 324 2.19 -20.06 -14.30
N PRO A 325 1.90 -21.33 -13.97
CA PRO A 325 1.43 -21.72 -12.65
C PRO A 325 2.36 -21.18 -11.57
N PHE A 326 1.81 -20.67 -10.47
CA PHE A 326 2.63 -20.21 -9.34
C PHE A 326 3.43 -21.38 -8.74
N GLN A 327 2.74 -22.51 -8.57
CA GLN A 327 3.29 -23.81 -8.21
C GLN A 327 2.70 -24.88 -9.14
N GLU A 328 3.47 -25.91 -9.45
CA GLU A 328 3.02 -27.10 -10.15
C GLU A 328 2.21 -28.01 -9.19
N LYS A 329 1.49 -28.99 -9.76
CA LYS A 329 0.67 -29.94 -8.97
C LYS A 329 1.47 -30.78 -7.98
N ASP A 330 2.78 -30.92 -8.18
CA ASP A 330 3.69 -31.61 -7.25
C ASP A 330 4.23 -30.69 -6.14
N GLY A 331 3.86 -29.41 -6.14
CA GLY A 331 4.27 -28.39 -5.18
C GLY A 331 5.57 -27.66 -5.53
N SER A 332 6.21 -27.96 -6.66
CA SER A 332 7.38 -27.21 -7.12
C SER A 332 6.99 -25.79 -7.57
N GLY A 333 7.71 -24.78 -7.08
CA GLY A 333 7.42 -23.37 -7.39
C GLY A 333 8.12 -22.89 -8.66
N ASN A 334 7.40 -22.17 -9.51
CA ASN A 334 7.96 -21.54 -10.72
C ASN A 334 8.44 -20.09 -10.46
N TRP A 335 8.12 -19.53 -9.30
CA TRP A 335 8.45 -18.16 -8.91
C TRP A 335 9.18 -18.14 -7.57
N VAL A 336 10.24 -17.35 -7.47
CA VAL A 336 11.03 -17.17 -6.24
C VAL A 336 10.99 -15.69 -5.83
N PHE A 337 10.74 -15.46 -4.55
CA PHE A 337 10.78 -14.11 -3.97
C PHE A 337 12.23 -13.78 -3.57
N ASP A 338 12.79 -12.72 -4.16
CA ASP A 338 14.17 -12.31 -3.88
C ASP A 338 14.30 -11.34 -2.69
N GLY A 339 13.22 -11.12 -1.95
CA GLY A 339 13.11 -10.12 -0.88
C GLY A 339 12.42 -8.83 -1.34
N ASN A 340 12.43 -8.53 -2.63
CA ASN A 340 11.82 -7.32 -3.19
C ASN A 340 10.71 -7.65 -4.17
N ARG A 341 10.93 -8.61 -5.06
CA ARG A 341 9.98 -9.01 -6.11
C ARG A 341 10.02 -10.51 -6.38
N TYR A 342 8.96 -11.02 -7.01
CA TYR A 342 8.97 -12.37 -7.58
C TYR A 342 9.71 -12.39 -8.91
N ARG A 343 10.64 -13.34 -9.03
CA ARG A 343 11.37 -13.66 -10.26
C ARG A 343 10.97 -15.04 -10.76
N TRP A 344 10.79 -15.16 -12.06
CA TRP A 344 10.49 -16.43 -12.70
C TRP A 344 11.78 -17.29 -12.77
N THR A 345 11.66 -18.59 -12.50
CA THR A 345 12.83 -19.51 -12.44
C THR A 345 13.18 -20.18 -13.77
N GLY A 346 12.51 -19.80 -14.86
CA GLY A 346 12.66 -20.47 -16.17
C GLY A 346 11.85 -21.77 -16.30
N ASN A 347 11.19 -22.20 -15.22
CA ASN A 347 10.39 -23.43 -15.18
C ASN A 347 8.88 -23.15 -15.30
N GLY A 348 8.13 -24.19 -15.65
CA GLY A 348 6.67 -24.16 -15.64
C GLY A 348 6.07 -24.69 -16.92
N THR A 349 5.00 -25.47 -16.79
CA THR A 349 4.33 -26.03 -17.97
C THR A 349 3.48 -24.95 -18.63
N VAL A 350 3.89 -24.52 -19.84
CA VAL A 350 3.07 -23.63 -20.69
C VAL A 350 1.79 -24.36 -21.07
N THR A 351 0.70 -24.04 -20.39
CA THR A 351 -0.49 -24.91 -20.36
C THR A 351 -1.48 -24.63 -21.48
N HIS A 352 -1.50 -23.41 -22.05
CA HIS A 352 -2.14 -23.00 -23.30
C HIS A 352 -2.02 -21.47 -23.44
N ARG A 353 -2.35 -20.92 -24.62
CA ARG A 353 -2.39 -19.46 -24.86
C ARG A 353 -3.81 -18.94 -24.67
N ILE A 354 -4.05 -18.08 -23.69
CA ILE A 354 -5.36 -17.47 -23.44
C ILE A 354 -5.48 -16.20 -24.30
N PRO A 355 -6.38 -16.16 -25.30
CA PRO A 355 -6.56 -14.96 -26.12
C PRO A 355 -7.26 -13.87 -25.30
N VAL A 356 -6.60 -12.71 -25.25
CA VAL A 356 -7.07 -11.51 -24.57
C VAL A 356 -7.15 -10.36 -25.56
N SER A 357 -8.14 -9.49 -25.40
CA SER A 357 -8.30 -8.33 -26.27
C SER A 357 -9.05 -7.20 -25.61
N GLY A 358 -8.93 -5.99 -26.16
CA GLY A 358 -9.69 -4.86 -25.67
C GLY A 358 -9.75 -3.72 -26.66
N ARG A 359 -10.69 -2.81 -26.40
CA ARG A 359 -10.83 -1.54 -27.11
C ARG A 359 -10.98 -0.43 -26.10
N GLN A 360 -10.09 0.55 -26.15
CA GLN A 360 -10.05 1.65 -25.20
C GLN A 360 -10.05 2.98 -25.91
N ILE A 361 -10.63 4.01 -25.29
CA ILE A 361 -10.52 5.39 -25.77
C ILE A 361 -9.12 5.89 -25.42
N LEU A 362 -8.41 6.44 -26.38
CA LEU A 362 -7.09 7.03 -26.17
C LEU A 362 -7.22 8.39 -25.48
N ALA A 363 -6.41 8.62 -24.45
CA ALA A 363 -6.36 9.88 -23.72
C ALA A 363 -4.91 10.39 -23.59
N PRO A 364 -4.66 11.70 -23.75
CA PRO A 364 -3.34 12.31 -23.58
C PRO A 364 -2.99 12.50 -22.10
N THR A 365 -3.02 11.40 -21.33
CA THR A 365 -2.90 11.44 -19.87
C THR A 365 -1.46 11.65 -19.37
N SER A 366 -0.46 11.12 -20.08
CA SER A 366 0.97 11.22 -19.71
C SER A 366 1.42 12.67 -19.51
N GLY A 367 1.31 13.51 -20.53
CA GLY A 367 1.74 14.91 -20.47
C GLY A 367 1.07 15.72 -19.35
N HIS A 368 -0.22 15.48 -19.10
CA HIS A 368 -0.95 16.11 -18.00
C HIS A 368 -0.50 15.61 -16.62
N GLN A 369 -0.19 14.31 -16.48
CA GLN A 369 0.34 13.76 -15.23
C GLN A 369 1.73 14.31 -14.92
N LEU A 370 2.64 14.33 -15.89
CA LEU A 370 3.99 14.90 -15.71
C LEU A 370 3.92 16.40 -15.41
N GLU A 371 3.04 17.14 -16.07
CA GLU A 371 2.82 18.56 -15.78
C GLU A 371 2.28 18.78 -14.36
N GLY A 372 1.32 17.97 -13.92
CA GLY A 372 0.80 18.01 -12.55
C GLY A 372 1.87 17.69 -11.51
N ARG A 373 2.74 16.71 -11.78
CA ARG A 373 3.89 16.35 -10.92
C ARG A 373 4.89 17.51 -10.82
N LEU A 374 5.23 18.15 -11.94
CA LEU A 374 6.08 19.33 -11.93
C LEU A 374 5.46 20.49 -11.14
N ALA A 375 4.14 20.69 -11.26
CA ALA A 375 3.44 21.70 -10.48
C ALA A 375 3.45 21.40 -8.98
N ALA A 376 3.28 20.14 -8.58
CA ALA A 376 3.36 19.70 -7.19
C ALA A 376 4.79 19.88 -6.64
N TYR A 377 5.80 19.45 -7.39
CA TYR A 377 7.21 19.61 -7.01
C TYR A 377 7.62 21.08 -6.85
N ALA A 378 7.12 21.97 -7.73
CA ALA A 378 7.41 23.39 -7.65
C ALA A 378 6.59 24.15 -6.58
N ASN A 379 5.60 23.51 -5.95
CA ASN A 379 4.69 24.16 -5.02
C ASN A 379 5.42 24.53 -3.72
N GLY A 380 5.38 25.81 -3.34
CA GLY A 380 6.03 26.32 -2.12
C GLY A 380 7.55 26.48 -2.20
N ARG A 381 8.18 26.05 -3.30
CA ARG A 381 9.62 26.21 -3.55
C ARG A 381 9.97 27.61 -4.07
N THR A 382 11.10 28.15 -3.60
CA THR A 382 11.60 29.49 -3.97
C THR A 382 12.94 29.46 -4.71
N ASP A 383 13.58 28.29 -4.72
CA ASP A 383 14.83 27.95 -5.41
C ASP A 383 14.66 27.78 -6.93
N LEU A 384 13.44 27.56 -7.41
CA LEU A 384 13.14 27.31 -8.83
C LEU A 384 12.71 28.58 -9.58
N ASP A 385 13.19 28.79 -10.81
CA ASP A 385 12.74 29.90 -11.66
C ASP A 385 11.27 29.69 -12.12
N PRO A 386 10.33 30.58 -11.72
CA PRO A 386 8.93 30.45 -12.11
C PRO A 386 8.69 30.52 -13.62
N ALA A 387 9.54 31.22 -14.38
CA ALA A 387 9.42 31.29 -15.83
C ALA A 387 9.80 29.96 -16.49
N MET A 388 10.91 29.35 -16.05
CA MET A 388 11.33 28.02 -16.47
C MET A 388 10.25 26.98 -16.17
N VAL A 389 9.71 26.95 -14.94
CA VAL A 389 8.65 26.01 -14.56
C VAL A 389 7.41 26.17 -15.45
N ARG A 390 6.96 27.41 -15.71
CA ARG A 390 5.84 27.65 -16.63
C ARG A 390 6.13 27.15 -18.04
N SER A 391 7.35 27.37 -18.54
CA SER A 391 7.76 26.88 -19.87
C SER A 391 7.73 25.36 -19.94
N LEU A 392 8.34 24.67 -18.97
CA LEU A 392 8.37 23.20 -18.91
C LEU A 392 6.96 22.61 -18.80
N ARG A 393 6.09 23.19 -17.96
CA ARG A 393 4.68 22.78 -17.88
C ARG A 393 3.96 22.89 -19.23
N SER A 394 4.21 23.97 -19.98
CA SER A 394 3.64 24.13 -21.32
C SER A 394 4.19 23.11 -22.32
N GLN A 395 5.48 22.76 -22.22
CA GLN A 395 6.10 21.74 -23.07
C GLN A 395 5.54 20.34 -22.77
N LEU A 396 5.42 19.98 -21.48
CA LEU A 396 4.87 18.69 -21.03
C LEU A 396 3.41 18.49 -21.46
N ARG A 397 2.58 19.54 -21.44
CA ARG A 397 1.20 19.47 -21.97
C ARG A 397 1.14 19.27 -23.48
N GLY A 398 2.17 19.73 -24.19
CA GLY A 398 2.26 19.63 -25.64
C GLY A 398 2.88 18.33 -26.14
N THR A 399 3.26 17.40 -25.26
CA THR A 399 3.85 16.12 -25.70
C THR A 399 2.82 15.28 -26.44
N ASP A 400 3.25 14.67 -27.53
CA ASP A 400 2.42 13.80 -28.37
C ASP A 400 2.40 12.37 -27.80
N GLU A 401 1.89 12.26 -26.58
CA GLU A 401 1.85 11.03 -25.81
C GLU A 401 0.43 10.66 -25.43
N LEU A 402 0.09 9.42 -25.74
CA LEU A 402 -1.16 8.79 -25.40
C LEU A 402 -0.89 7.65 -24.44
N SER A 403 -1.65 7.57 -23.36
CA SER A 403 -1.55 6.43 -22.45
C SER A 403 -2.92 5.87 -22.12
N GLN A 404 -3.01 4.55 -22.07
CA GLN A 404 -4.23 3.86 -21.75
C GLN A 404 -3.96 2.54 -21.03
N ARG A 405 -4.71 2.29 -19.96
CA ARG A 405 -4.74 1.00 -19.28
C ARG A 405 -5.35 -0.06 -20.20
N LEU A 406 -4.83 -1.28 -20.16
CA LEU A 406 -5.38 -2.45 -20.82
C LEU A 406 -6.64 -2.97 -20.08
N ASP A 407 -7.59 -2.07 -19.78
CA ASP A 407 -8.71 -2.35 -18.89
C ASP A 407 -9.47 -3.60 -19.34
N GLY A 408 -9.70 -4.51 -18.39
CA GLY A 408 -10.35 -5.79 -18.62
C GLY A 408 -9.39 -6.92 -18.97
N PHE A 409 -8.08 -6.70 -18.94
CA PHE A 409 -7.07 -7.75 -19.14
C PHE A 409 -7.11 -8.79 -18.01
N SER A 410 -6.91 -8.36 -16.76
CA SER A 410 -6.96 -9.26 -15.59
C SER A 410 -8.37 -9.84 -15.40
N ALA A 411 -9.42 -9.08 -15.77
CA ALA A 411 -10.79 -9.59 -15.76
C ALA A 411 -10.98 -10.76 -16.73
N GLN A 412 -10.45 -10.68 -17.96
CA GLN A 412 -10.55 -11.77 -18.95
C GLN A 412 -9.82 -13.04 -18.52
N ILE A 413 -8.66 -12.91 -17.89
CA ILE A 413 -7.91 -14.02 -17.31
C ILE A 413 -8.68 -14.67 -16.14
N GLY A 414 -9.44 -13.87 -15.39
CA GLY A 414 -10.42 -14.34 -14.41
C GLY A 414 -11.80 -14.68 -15.00
N GLN A 415 -11.91 -14.93 -16.30
CA GLN A 415 -13.15 -15.28 -17.02
C GLN A 415 -14.29 -14.25 -16.90
N ARG A 416 -13.98 -12.96 -16.99
CA ARG A 416 -14.97 -11.86 -17.02
C ARG A 416 -14.73 -10.92 -18.18
N ILE A 417 -15.82 -10.39 -18.73
CA ILE A 417 -15.82 -9.36 -19.77
C ILE A 417 -16.42 -8.09 -19.17
N THR A 418 -15.58 -7.07 -19.02
CA THR A 418 -15.98 -5.75 -18.54
C THR A 418 -16.59 -4.92 -19.66
N GLY A 419 -17.43 -3.93 -19.31
CA GLY A 419 -18.03 -3.01 -20.29
C GLY A 419 -19.22 -3.57 -21.07
N SER A 420 -19.79 -4.70 -20.66
CA SER A 420 -21.07 -5.17 -21.20
C SER A 420 -22.24 -4.27 -20.75
N GLY A 421 -23.24 -4.11 -21.63
CA GLY A 421 -24.48 -3.38 -21.33
C GLY A 421 -25.57 -4.23 -20.65
N LEU A 422 -25.29 -5.47 -20.27
CA LEU A 422 -26.27 -6.35 -19.62
C LEU A 422 -26.60 -5.83 -18.21
N ARG A 423 -27.88 -5.55 -17.95
CA ARG A 423 -28.38 -5.14 -16.64
C ARG A 423 -29.58 -6.00 -16.21
N PRO A 424 -29.57 -6.56 -15.00
CA PRO A 424 -30.68 -7.34 -14.51
C PRO A 424 -31.87 -6.44 -14.14
N ASP A 425 -33.08 -6.94 -14.37
CA ASP A 425 -34.34 -6.25 -14.14
C ASP A 425 -35.29 -7.09 -13.27
N GLY A 426 -36.44 -6.51 -12.91
CA GLY A 426 -37.46 -7.19 -12.11
C GLY A 426 -37.06 -7.45 -10.66
N SER A 427 -37.68 -8.48 -10.05
CA SER A 427 -37.38 -8.90 -8.66
C SER A 427 -35.95 -9.41 -8.51
N LEU A 428 -35.50 -10.22 -9.47
CA LEU A 428 -34.15 -10.77 -9.48
C LEU A 428 -33.09 -9.66 -9.64
N GLY A 429 -33.36 -8.62 -10.42
CA GLY A 429 -32.52 -7.43 -10.50
C GLY A 429 -32.38 -6.69 -9.16
N LYS A 430 -33.42 -6.67 -8.32
CA LYS A 430 -33.33 -6.10 -6.96
C LYS A 430 -32.47 -6.94 -6.02
N LEU A 431 -32.50 -8.28 -6.16
CA LEU A 431 -31.66 -9.19 -5.37
C LEU A 431 -30.19 -9.04 -5.77
N ILE A 432 -29.91 -9.07 -7.08
CA ILE A 432 -28.56 -8.89 -7.64
C ILE A 432 -28.00 -7.50 -7.30
N ALA A 433 -28.82 -6.46 -7.39
CA ALA A 433 -28.44 -5.07 -7.10
C ALA A 433 -27.11 -4.64 -7.77
N ASP A 434 -26.05 -4.49 -6.99
CA ASP A 434 -24.70 -4.06 -7.35
C ASP A 434 -23.72 -5.22 -7.64
N GLY A 435 -24.25 -6.43 -7.87
CA GLY A 435 -23.48 -7.62 -8.18
C GLY A 435 -22.89 -7.69 -9.60
N ASP A 436 -23.07 -6.68 -10.46
CA ASP A 436 -22.67 -6.71 -11.87
C ASP A 436 -21.16 -6.50 -12.10
N GLN A 437 -20.33 -7.45 -11.66
CA GLN A 437 -18.86 -7.37 -11.72
C GLN A 437 -18.26 -7.75 -13.10
N GLY A 438 -19.01 -7.56 -14.19
CA GLY A 438 -18.65 -7.98 -15.54
C GLY A 438 -19.26 -9.35 -15.91
N VAL A 439 -19.48 -9.56 -17.21
CA VAL A 439 -20.20 -10.75 -17.70
C VAL A 439 -19.28 -11.98 -17.66
N PRO A 440 -19.75 -13.14 -17.16
CA PRO A 440 -18.95 -14.37 -17.16
C PRO A 440 -18.59 -14.82 -18.57
N ARG A 441 -17.35 -15.29 -18.75
CA ARG A 441 -16.82 -15.91 -19.96
C ARG A 441 -16.63 -17.42 -19.70
N PRO A 442 -17.68 -18.24 -19.88
CA PRO A 442 -17.73 -19.64 -19.43
C PRO A 442 -16.96 -20.64 -20.32
N GLY A 443 -16.18 -20.17 -21.30
CA GLY A 443 -15.54 -21.01 -22.31
C GLY A 443 -16.51 -21.56 -23.36
N ASN A 444 -15.97 -22.33 -24.31
CA ASN A 444 -16.76 -23.06 -25.29
C ASN A 444 -17.35 -24.34 -24.68
N PHE A 445 -18.44 -24.84 -25.26
CA PHE A 445 -18.97 -26.16 -24.94
C PHE A 445 -19.14 -26.97 -26.23
N PRO A 446 -18.98 -28.30 -26.19
CA PRO A 446 -19.20 -29.15 -27.36
C PRO A 446 -20.64 -29.00 -27.89
N GLN A 447 -20.80 -28.79 -29.20
CA GLN A 447 -22.12 -28.84 -29.84
C GLN A 447 -22.59 -30.30 -29.92
N GLU A 448 -23.85 -30.56 -29.55
CA GLU A 448 -24.47 -31.88 -29.30
C GLU A 448 -24.57 -32.86 -30.49
N ASP A 449 -23.79 -32.72 -31.57
CA ASP A 449 -23.84 -33.63 -32.74
C ASP A 449 -22.69 -34.65 -32.81
N TRP A 450 -21.73 -34.63 -31.87
CA TRP A 450 -20.63 -35.59 -31.81
C TRP A 450 -20.57 -36.17 -30.40
N GLU A 451 -20.98 -37.43 -30.22
CA GLU A 451 -21.01 -38.16 -28.94
C GLU A 451 -19.61 -38.26 -28.26
N ASP A 452 -18.54 -37.83 -28.94
CA ASP A 452 -17.14 -37.81 -28.47
C ASP A 452 -16.53 -36.41 -28.33
N GLY A 453 -17.34 -35.34 -28.28
CA GLY A 453 -16.82 -33.98 -28.12
C GLY A 453 -16.11 -33.76 -26.77
N GLU A 454 -14.77 -33.79 -26.77
CA GLU A 454 -13.97 -33.43 -25.61
C GLU A 454 -14.21 -31.95 -25.27
N TRP A 455 -14.48 -31.68 -23.99
CA TRP A 455 -14.56 -30.30 -23.54
C TRP A 455 -13.16 -29.74 -23.37
N GLU A 456 -13.01 -28.47 -23.68
CA GLU A 456 -11.80 -27.72 -23.43
C GLU A 456 -11.58 -27.57 -21.91
N ASP A 457 -10.31 -27.51 -21.51
CA ASP A 457 -9.94 -27.13 -20.15
C ASP A 457 -10.32 -25.66 -19.88
N SER A 458 -10.57 -25.34 -18.62
CA SER A 458 -10.93 -23.97 -18.23
C SER A 458 -9.72 -23.03 -18.40
N ASP A 459 -9.92 -21.90 -19.07
CA ASP A 459 -8.95 -20.79 -19.16
C ASP A 459 -8.78 -20.03 -17.83
N PHE A 460 -9.55 -20.36 -16.78
CA PHE A 460 -9.54 -19.65 -15.50
C PHE A 460 -8.16 -19.72 -14.85
N GLN A 461 -7.62 -18.56 -14.48
CA GLN A 461 -6.44 -18.46 -13.64
C GLN A 461 -6.81 -17.82 -12.31
N GLU A 462 -6.12 -18.22 -11.25
CA GLU A 462 -6.31 -17.66 -9.90
C GLU A 462 -5.40 -16.46 -9.64
N LEU A 463 -4.26 -16.42 -10.32
CA LEU A 463 -3.27 -15.35 -10.27
C LEU A 463 -2.95 -14.87 -11.69
N ARG A 464 -2.63 -13.59 -11.79
CA ARG A 464 -1.91 -13.06 -12.95
C ARG A 464 -0.41 -13.32 -12.74
N SER A 465 0.08 -14.45 -13.23
CA SER A 465 1.51 -14.80 -13.29
C SER A 465 1.82 -15.41 -14.66
N GLY A 466 2.62 -14.73 -15.48
CA GLY A 466 2.92 -15.23 -16.82
C GLY A 466 3.45 -14.18 -17.79
N HIS A 467 3.30 -14.46 -19.08
CA HIS A 467 3.79 -13.60 -20.15
C HIS A 467 2.66 -13.09 -21.03
N LEU A 468 2.72 -11.83 -21.44
CA LEU A 468 1.86 -11.24 -22.46
C LEU A 468 2.63 -11.06 -23.77
N GLU A 469 2.11 -11.60 -24.86
CA GLU A 469 2.57 -11.31 -26.23
C GLU A 469 1.48 -10.54 -26.98
N PHE A 470 1.81 -9.37 -27.55
CA PHE A 470 0.88 -8.67 -28.42
C PHE A 470 0.84 -9.31 -29.82
N THR A 471 -0.36 -9.59 -30.31
CA THR A 471 -0.59 -10.14 -31.66
C THR A 471 -1.11 -9.08 -32.62
N ARG A 472 -1.83 -8.09 -32.11
CA ARG A 472 -2.34 -6.95 -32.89
C ARG A 472 -2.45 -5.72 -32.00
N LEU A 473 -2.03 -4.57 -32.51
CA LEU A 473 -2.20 -3.30 -31.82
C LEU A 473 -2.49 -2.23 -32.86
N ALA A 474 -3.70 -1.69 -32.88
CA ALA A 474 -4.10 -0.70 -33.86
C ALA A 474 -4.70 0.55 -33.21
N VAL A 475 -4.27 1.70 -33.70
CA VAL A 475 -4.84 3.01 -33.40
C VAL A 475 -5.89 3.31 -34.46
N VAL A 476 -7.12 3.58 -34.05
CA VAL A 476 -8.25 3.89 -34.92
C VAL A 476 -8.67 5.33 -34.70
N ASP A 477 -8.76 6.11 -35.77
CA ASP A 477 -9.19 7.50 -35.72
C ASP A 477 -10.72 7.66 -35.72
N ARG A 478 -11.19 8.89 -35.47
CA ARG A 478 -12.62 9.24 -35.47
C ARG A 478 -13.34 8.96 -36.78
N PHE A 479 -12.61 8.80 -37.89
CA PHE A 479 -13.16 8.54 -39.20
C PHE A 479 -13.03 7.06 -39.63
N GLY A 480 -12.55 6.19 -38.75
CA GLY A 480 -12.42 4.76 -39.00
C GLY A 480 -11.15 4.35 -39.74
N ARG A 481 -10.19 5.26 -39.98
CA ARG A 481 -8.86 4.87 -40.46
C ARG A 481 -8.10 4.23 -39.31
N ALA A 482 -7.40 3.14 -39.61
CA ALA A 482 -6.63 2.40 -38.62
C ALA A 482 -5.17 2.29 -39.04
N VAL A 483 -4.27 2.50 -38.09
CA VAL A 483 -2.84 2.21 -38.23
C VAL A 483 -2.52 1.05 -37.30
N ASN A 484 -2.09 -0.07 -37.87
CA ASN A 484 -1.56 -1.20 -37.09
C ASN A 484 -0.09 -0.90 -36.75
N LEU A 485 0.26 -1.05 -35.48
CA LEU A 485 1.58 -0.81 -34.94
C LEU A 485 2.47 -2.06 -34.99
N ILE A 486 1.86 -3.23 -35.17
CA ILE A 486 2.55 -4.52 -35.25
C ILE A 486 2.52 -5.00 -36.70
N ASP A 487 3.65 -4.86 -37.39
CA ASP A 487 3.82 -5.42 -38.74
C ASP A 487 4.10 -6.94 -38.68
N ASN A 488 4.95 -7.37 -37.74
CA ASN A 488 5.25 -8.78 -37.50
C ASN A 488 5.21 -9.10 -35.99
N PRO A 489 4.22 -9.86 -35.50
CA PRO A 489 4.11 -10.21 -34.08
C PRO A 489 5.30 -10.98 -33.50
N ARG A 490 6.15 -11.57 -34.35
CA ARG A 490 7.37 -12.28 -33.93
C ARG A 490 8.56 -11.36 -33.67
N HIS A 491 8.55 -10.14 -34.21
CA HIS A 491 9.63 -9.16 -34.07
C HIS A 491 9.01 -7.80 -33.73
N PHE A 492 8.34 -7.74 -32.58
CA PHE A 492 7.72 -6.52 -32.08
C PHE A 492 8.42 -6.09 -30.80
N ASP A 493 9.33 -5.13 -30.94
CA ASP A 493 10.09 -4.55 -29.84
C ASP A 493 9.40 -3.28 -29.32
N TYR A 494 9.47 -3.09 -28.01
CA TYR A 494 8.85 -1.98 -27.30
C TYR A 494 9.43 -1.83 -25.90
N ALA A 495 9.39 -0.59 -25.41
CA ALA A 495 9.99 -0.24 -24.14
C ALA A 495 9.31 -0.88 -22.95
N LYS A 496 10.12 -1.45 -22.07
CA LYS A 496 9.71 -2.21 -20.89
C LYS A 496 10.60 -1.83 -19.69
N PRO A 497 10.01 -1.56 -18.53
CA PRO A 497 10.73 -1.52 -17.27
C PRO A 497 11.39 -2.89 -16.99
N THR A 498 12.47 -2.90 -16.22
CA THR A 498 13.19 -4.12 -15.83
C THR A 498 12.32 -5.18 -15.16
N ALA A 499 11.19 -4.79 -14.55
CA ALA A 499 10.22 -5.74 -13.96
C ALA A 499 9.40 -6.52 -15.01
N PHE A 500 9.27 -5.98 -16.22
CA PHE A 500 8.54 -6.59 -17.34
C PHE A 500 9.43 -7.42 -18.26
N VAL A 501 10.74 -7.43 -18.04
CA VAL A 501 11.69 -8.22 -18.82
C VAL A 501 11.86 -9.59 -18.15
N PRO A 502 11.64 -10.71 -18.86
CA PRO A 502 11.91 -12.04 -18.32
C PRO A 502 13.39 -12.20 -17.95
N ASP A 503 13.68 -12.70 -16.75
CA ASP A 503 15.05 -12.97 -16.31
C ASP A 503 15.66 -14.20 -17.02
N GLU A 504 14.80 -15.09 -17.52
CA GLU A 504 15.16 -16.36 -18.18
C GLU A 504 14.63 -16.40 -19.63
N GLU A 505 15.20 -17.27 -20.47
CA GLU A 505 14.76 -17.43 -21.87
C GLU A 505 13.36 -18.07 -21.96
N VAL A 506 12.45 -17.37 -22.65
CA VAL A 506 11.06 -17.84 -22.85
C VAL A 506 11.00 -18.79 -24.05
N GLY A 507 11.39 -20.05 -23.83
CA GLY A 507 11.45 -21.06 -24.90
C GLY A 507 12.51 -20.75 -25.96
N GLU A 508 12.31 -21.21 -27.20
CA GLU A 508 13.29 -21.08 -28.31
C GLU A 508 13.23 -19.74 -29.08
N ILE A 509 12.48 -18.73 -28.61
CA ILE A 509 12.14 -17.52 -29.37
C ILE A 509 12.68 -16.25 -28.68
N GLU A 510 12.96 -15.20 -29.47
CA GLU A 510 13.38 -13.84 -29.04
C GLU A 510 12.55 -13.31 -27.86
N GLN A 511 13.23 -13.02 -26.73
CA GLN A 511 12.64 -12.53 -25.47
C GLN A 511 11.93 -11.18 -25.61
N ASP A 512 12.35 -10.35 -26.58
CA ASP A 512 11.95 -8.94 -26.69
C ASP A 512 10.46 -8.75 -26.97
N ARG A 513 9.76 -9.75 -27.51
CA ARG A 513 8.31 -9.66 -27.75
C ARG A 513 7.44 -9.85 -26.50
N PHE A 514 7.98 -10.47 -25.44
CA PHE A 514 7.21 -10.80 -24.24
C PHE A 514 7.32 -9.71 -23.20
N ALA A 515 6.20 -9.48 -22.51
CA ALA A 515 6.11 -8.73 -21.27
C ALA A 515 5.85 -9.72 -20.12
N GLN A 516 6.81 -9.86 -19.20
CA GLN A 516 6.64 -10.62 -17.96
C GLN A 516 5.69 -9.89 -17.01
N LEU A 517 4.74 -10.62 -16.46
CA LEU A 517 3.79 -10.16 -15.47
C LEU A 517 4.02 -10.99 -14.21
N SER A 518 4.61 -10.36 -13.19
CA SER A 518 4.82 -10.98 -11.88
C SER A 518 3.48 -11.38 -11.24
N PRO A 519 3.46 -12.40 -10.36
CA PRO A 519 2.28 -12.86 -9.64
C PRO A 519 1.52 -11.70 -8.99
N ARG A 520 0.25 -11.51 -9.39
CA ARG A 520 -0.68 -10.55 -8.80
C ARG A 520 -2.06 -11.17 -8.62
N LEU A 521 -2.76 -10.76 -7.56
CA LEU A 521 -4.13 -11.19 -7.31
C LEU A 521 -5.05 -10.65 -8.40
N LEU A 522 -6.02 -11.47 -8.81
CA LEU A 522 -7.08 -11.03 -9.72
C LEU A 522 -8.23 -10.33 -8.98
N GLN A 523 -8.22 -10.32 -7.65
CA GLN A 523 -9.21 -9.67 -6.79
C GLN A 523 -8.51 -8.84 -5.70
N PRO A 524 -9.21 -7.88 -5.07
CA PRO A 524 -8.61 -7.10 -3.99
C PRO A 524 -8.20 -7.98 -2.81
N GLY A 525 -7.01 -7.73 -2.26
CA GLY A 525 -6.45 -8.39 -1.08
C GLY A 525 -5.71 -7.40 -0.18
N ARG A 526 -5.40 -7.76 1.07
CA ARG A 526 -4.62 -6.92 1.98
C ARG A 526 -3.66 -7.76 2.83
N LEU A 527 -2.53 -7.16 3.15
CA LEU A 527 -1.63 -7.65 4.19
C LEU A 527 -2.08 -6.98 5.49
N ALA A 528 -2.87 -7.70 6.28
CA ALA A 528 -3.30 -7.22 7.59
C ALA A 528 -2.13 -7.35 8.56
N PHE A 529 -1.49 -6.22 8.87
CA PHE A 529 -0.42 -6.11 9.85
C PHE A 529 -0.90 -5.21 10.97
N HIS A 530 -1.09 -5.77 12.16
CA HIS A 530 -1.70 -5.05 13.28
C HIS A 530 -1.14 -5.53 14.62
N PHE A 531 -1.25 -4.67 15.63
CA PHE A 531 -0.78 -4.98 16.96
C PHE A 531 -1.80 -5.80 17.76
N VAL A 532 -1.28 -6.68 18.62
CA VAL A 532 -2.09 -7.46 19.57
C VAL A 532 -1.54 -7.25 20.98
N ASP A 533 -2.39 -7.42 21.99
CA ASP A 533 -2.04 -7.25 23.38
C ASP A 533 -0.87 -8.17 23.78
N GLY A 534 0.17 -7.57 24.38
CA GLY A 534 1.41 -8.23 24.77
C GLY A 534 1.27 -9.23 25.93
N ARG A 535 0.05 -9.52 26.39
CA ARG A 535 -0.21 -10.53 27.44
C ARG A 535 -1.25 -11.55 27.03
N THR A 536 -2.32 -11.11 26.38
CA THR A 536 -3.47 -11.96 26.01
C THR A 536 -3.49 -12.36 24.55
N GLY A 537 -2.72 -11.68 23.68
CA GLY A 537 -2.73 -11.90 22.23
C GLY A 537 -4.01 -11.43 21.54
N GLN A 538 -4.88 -10.68 22.23
CA GLN A 538 -6.10 -10.14 21.64
C GLN A 538 -5.80 -8.84 20.86
N GLU A 539 -6.48 -8.63 19.75
CA GLU A 539 -6.28 -7.44 18.92
C GLU A 539 -6.57 -6.14 19.66
N VAL A 540 -5.64 -5.17 19.55
CA VAL A 540 -5.67 -3.91 20.31
C VAL A 540 -6.92 -3.10 19.97
N ASP A 541 -7.26 -2.96 18.68
CA ASP A 541 -8.41 -2.17 18.22
C ASP A 541 -9.78 -2.73 18.64
N LEU A 542 -9.83 -4.00 19.06
CA LEU A 542 -11.03 -4.69 19.49
C LEU A 542 -11.12 -4.90 21.01
N THR A 543 -10.06 -4.62 21.75
CA THR A 543 -9.93 -5.07 23.14
C THR A 543 -9.64 -3.88 24.04
N ALA A 544 -10.58 -3.60 24.96
CA ALA A 544 -10.46 -2.47 25.86
C ALA A 544 -9.24 -2.62 26.78
N GLY A 545 -8.35 -1.62 26.78
CA GLY A 545 -7.16 -1.58 27.63
C GLY A 545 -6.05 -2.54 27.19
N ALA A 546 -6.10 -3.07 25.97
CA ALA A 546 -4.99 -3.81 25.39
C ALA A 546 -3.78 -2.91 25.17
N ASN A 547 -2.58 -3.43 25.45
CA ASN A 547 -1.32 -2.73 25.21
C ASN A 547 -0.38 -3.67 24.44
N PRO A 548 0.09 -3.30 23.24
CA PRO A 548 0.91 -4.19 22.45
C PRO A 548 2.36 -4.25 22.91
N VAL A 549 2.81 -3.30 23.73
CA VAL A 549 4.15 -3.30 24.29
C VAL A 549 4.24 -4.36 25.38
N CYS A 550 5.10 -5.35 25.16
CA CYS A 550 5.42 -6.38 26.14
C CYS A 550 6.40 -5.85 27.20
N ALA A 551 7.40 -5.10 26.76
CA ALA A 551 8.42 -4.49 27.61
C ALA A 551 9.20 -3.43 26.82
N TRP A 552 9.92 -2.59 27.55
CA TRP A 552 10.96 -1.72 26.98
C TRP A 552 12.32 -2.22 27.41
N LEU A 553 13.25 -2.28 26.46
CA LEU A 553 14.62 -2.74 26.67
C LEU A 553 15.59 -1.59 26.45
N ILE A 554 16.60 -1.47 27.31
CA ILE A 554 17.67 -0.49 27.15
C ILE A 554 19.02 -1.21 27.24
N ASP A 555 19.85 -1.07 26.22
CA ASP A 555 21.26 -1.49 26.30
C ASP A 555 22.04 -0.50 27.19
N ASN A 556 22.14 -0.81 28.48
CA ASN A 556 22.91 -0.02 29.42
C ASN A 556 24.41 -0.28 29.18
N ARG A 557 25.02 0.62 28.41
CA ARG A 557 26.43 0.57 28.01
C ARG A 557 27.39 0.67 29.19
N LEU A 558 27.00 1.37 30.27
CA LEU A 558 27.82 1.55 31.47
C LEU A 558 27.92 0.25 32.28
N ASP A 559 26.79 -0.40 32.53
CA ASP A 559 26.75 -1.62 33.34
C ASP A 559 26.96 -2.91 32.54
N LYS A 560 27.05 -2.80 31.22
CA LYS A 560 27.09 -3.94 30.29
C LYS A 560 25.90 -4.88 30.52
N ALA A 561 24.71 -4.29 30.66
CA ALA A 561 23.47 -4.97 31.01
C ALA A 561 22.35 -4.60 30.02
N ILE A 562 21.36 -5.47 29.86
CA ILE A 562 20.11 -5.12 29.19
C ILE A 562 19.08 -4.86 30.28
N ALA A 563 18.68 -3.61 30.47
CA ALA A 563 17.62 -3.21 31.39
C ALA A 563 16.26 -3.46 30.76
N CYS A 564 15.29 -3.90 31.57
CA CYS A 564 13.94 -4.28 31.19
C CYS A 564 12.93 -3.50 32.04
N TYR A 565 12.00 -2.85 31.36
CA TYR A 565 10.90 -2.07 31.92
C TYR A 565 9.57 -2.64 31.44
N GLY A 566 8.52 -2.51 32.24
CA GLY A 566 7.19 -2.96 31.89
C GLY A 566 6.54 -2.10 30.80
N PRO A 567 5.34 -2.48 30.31
CA PRO A 567 4.66 -1.80 29.21
C PRO A 567 4.46 -0.29 29.43
N GLU A 568 4.21 0.10 30.68
CA GLU A 568 3.98 1.50 31.09
C GLU A 568 5.27 2.21 31.59
N GLY A 569 6.46 1.65 31.35
CA GLY A 569 7.74 2.25 31.74
C GLY A 569 8.25 1.92 33.14
N ALA A 570 7.51 1.12 33.93
CA ALA A 570 7.92 0.73 35.28
C ALA A 570 9.20 -0.14 35.27
N ALA A 571 10.20 0.20 36.10
CA ALA A 571 11.44 -0.55 36.18
C ALA A 571 11.22 -1.99 36.71
N LEU A 572 11.66 -3.01 35.95
CA LEU A 572 11.52 -4.43 36.34
C LEU A 572 12.86 -5.05 36.73
N GLY A 573 13.90 -4.92 35.91
CA GLY A 573 15.18 -5.55 36.21
C GLY A 573 16.19 -5.41 35.08
N ASP A 574 17.37 -5.98 35.25
CA ASP A 574 18.35 -6.12 34.20
C ASP A 574 18.86 -7.56 34.09
N ILE A 575 19.32 -7.94 32.91
CA ILE A 575 20.16 -9.12 32.71
C ILE A 575 21.59 -8.72 32.39
N ARG A 576 22.56 -9.43 32.98
CA ARG A 576 23.99 -9.19 32.77
C ARG A 576 24.80 -10.45 33.01
N VAL A 577 26.02 -10.44 32.49
CA VAL A 577 27.00 -11.49 32.77
C VAL A 577 27.52 -11.30 34.21
N VAL A 578 27.39 -12.34 35.02
CA VAL A 578 27.93 -12.46 36.38
C VAL A 578 28.82 -13.70 36.47
N VAL A 579 29.60 -13.80 37.55
CA VAL A 579 30.39 -15.01 37.84
C VAL A 579 29.62 -15.82 38.87
N GLY A 580 29.09 -16.97 38.45
CA GLY A 580 28.31 -17.85 39.31
C GLY A 580 29.15 -18.50 40.41
N ALA A 581 28.51 -19.19 41.35
CA ALA A 581 29.17 -19.83 42.50
C ALA A 581 30.26 -20.85 42.11
N GLY A 582 30.16 -21.45 40.91
CA GLY A 582 31.15 -22.35 40.32
C GLY A 582 32.31 -21.66 39.59
N GLY A 583 32.38 -20.32 39.60
CA GLY A 583 33.43 -19.54 38.92
C GLY A 583 33.25 -19.41 37.40
N GLN A 584 32.13 -19.89 36.84
CA GLN A 584 31.80 -19.78 35.42
C GLN A 584 30.95 -18.53 35.15
N PRO A 585 31.12 -17.88 33.98
CA PRO A 585 30.26 -16.77 33.59
C PRO A 585 28.84 -17.27 33.27
N GLU A 586 27.84 -16.64 33.84
CA GLU A 586 26.42 -16.90 33.58
C GLU A 586 25.67 -15.59 33.39
N VAL A 587 24.51 -15.65 32.70
CA VAL A 587 23.64 -14.48 32.52
C VAL A 587 22.55 -14.55 33.57
N ASP A 588 22.53 -13.58 34.49
CA ASP A 588 21.63 -13.57 35.63
C ASP A 588 20.75 -12.33 35.69
N TRP A 589 19.57 -12.50 36.28
CA TRP A 589 18.56 -11.46 36.47
C TRP A 589 18.81 -10.71 37.77
N ASN A 590 18.69 -9.38 37.73
CA ASN A 590 18.77 -8.56 38.92
C ASN A 590 17.62 -7.55 38.94
N PRO A 591 16.89 -7.42 40.05
CA PRO A 591 15.84 -6.42 40.17
C PRO A 591 16.42 -5.00 40.16
N LEU A 592 15.77 -4.10 39.42
CA LEU A 592 16.03 -2.67 39.44
C LEU A 592 15.38 -2.01 40.68
N PRO A 593 15.83 -0.82 41.10
CA PRO A 593 15.26 -0.13 42.24
C PRO A 593 13.75 0.12 42.14
N GLY A 594 12.98 -0.38 43.12
CA GLY A 594 11.52 -0.25 43.15
C GLY A 594 10.77 -1.27 42.28
N SER A 595 11.47 -2.26 41.72
CA SER A 595 10.85 -3.30 40.91
C SER A 595 9.90 -4.20 41.71
N PRO A 596 8.70 -4.50 41.18
CA PRO A 596 7.82 -5.54 41.73
C PRO A 596 8.28 -6.97 41.37
N VAL A 597 9.28 -7.14 40.50
CA VAL A 597 9.79 -8.42 39.99
C VAL A 597 11.16 -8.71 40.62
N LEU A 598 11.14 -9.33 41.80
CA LEU A 598 12.37 -9.65 42.54
C LEU A 598 13.08 -10.88 41.98
N TYR A 599 12.32 -11.88 41.51
CA TYR A 599 12.84 -13.10 40.91
C TYR A 599 12.48 -13.17 39.42
N PHE A 600 13.38 -13.74 38.62
CA PHE A 600 13.18 -13.83 37.17
C PHE A 600 11.88 -14.55 36.79
N ALA A 601 11.52 -15.62 37.52
CA ALA A 601 10.31 -16.38 37.27
C ALA A 601 9.01 -15.55 37.43
N ASP A 602 9.04 -14.50 38.27
CA ASP A 602 7.87 -13.63 38.46
C ASP A 602 7.59 -12.78 37.22
N LEU A 603 8.61 -12.54 36.38
CA LEU A 603 8.46 -11.81 35.13
C LEU A 603 7.47 -12.50 34.18
N ALA A 604 7.38 -13.82 34.20
CA ALA A 604 6.44 -14.57 33.35
C ALA A 604 4.97 -14.21 33.64
N THR A 605 4.66 -13.80 34.87
CA THR A 605 3.30 -13.38 35.26
C THR A 605 3.01 -11.93 34.87
N VAL A 606 4.04 -11.08 34.85
CA VAL A 606 3.92 -9.65 34.54
C VAL A 606 3.96 -9.41 33.03
N SER A 607 4.93 -10.01 32.34
CA SER A 607 5.13 -9.92 30.89
C SER A 607 5.70 -11.24 30.34
N PRO A 608 4.84 -12.14 29.84
CA PRO A 608 5.25 -13.48 29.41
C PRO A 608 6.22 -13.45 28.23
N HIS A 609 6.00 -12.55 27.26
CA HIS A 609 6.86 -12.43 26.09
C HIS A 609 8.21 -11.78 26.43
N ALA A 610 8.27 -10.84 27.39
CA ALA A 610 9.54 -10.31 27.88
C ALA A 610 10.33 -11.36 28.66
N HIS A 611 9.65 -12.17 29.48
CA HIS A 611 10.26 -13.33 30.13
C HIS A 611 10.82 -14.33 29.10
N GLY A 612 10.01 -14.72 28.11
CA GLY A 612 10.44 -15.65 27.05
C GLY A 612 11.67 -15.14 26.31
N PHE A 613 11.65 -13.87 25.90
CA PHE A 613 12.77 -13.23 25.22
C PHE A 613 14.05 -13.24 26.07
N LEU A 614 13.99 -12.75 27.30
CA LEU A 614 15.16 -12.68 28.18
C LEU A 614 15.65 -14.08 28.60
N ASP A 615 14.76 -15.05 28.75
CA ASP A 615 15.11 -16.44 29.05
C ASP A 615 15.87 -17.08 27.88
N GLY A 616 15.42 -16.81 26.64
CA GLY A 616 16.16 -17.14 25.42
C GLY A 616 17.59 -16.63 25.46
N VAL A 617 17.79 -15.34 25.79
CA VAL A 617 19.14 -14.75 25.95
C VAL A 617 19.94 -15.48 27.03
N ARG A 618 19.33 -15.78 28.19
CA ARG A 618 20.02 -16.46 29.31
C ARG A 618 20.49 -17.85 28.92
N ARG A 619 19.69 -18.61 28.16
CA ARG A 619 20.01 -19.97 27.72
C ARG A 619 21.18 -20.02 26.74
N GLN A 620 21.42 -18.94 25.98
CA GLN A 620 22.60 -18.80 25.11
C GLN A 620 23.88 -18.43 25.89
N GLY A 621 23.77 -18.09 27.17
CA GLY A 621 24.90 -17.75 28.03
C GLY A 621 25.63 -16.47 27.59
N LYS A 622 26.89 -16.34 28.04
CA LYS A 622 27.70 -15.13 27.83
C LYS A 622 27.87 -14.78 26.35
N GLU A 623 28.11 -15.76 25.49
CA GLU A 623 28.39 -15.54 24.07
C GLU A 623 27.17 -14.99 23.34
N GLY A 624 25.98 -15.59 23.53
CA GLY A 624 24.74 -15.08 22.94
C GLY A 624 24.33 -13.71 23.47
N PHE A 625 24.52 -13.46 24.78
CA PHE A 625 24.26 -12.15 25.37
C PHE A 625 25.16 -11.04 24.78
N ASP A 626 26.46 -11.30 24.68
CA ASP A 626 27.40 -10.33 24.10
C ASP A 626 27.14 -10.11 22.60
N ALA A 627 26.77 -11.18 21.88
CA ALA A 627 26.38 -11.09 20.47
C ALA A 627 25.11 -10.25 20.29
N LEU A 628 24.07 -10.46 21.10
CA LEU A 628 22.85 -9.67 21.07
C LEU A 628 23.11 -8.19 21.38
N ARG A 629 23.86 -7.88 22.44
CA ARG A 629 24.17 -6.48 22.79
C ARG A 629 24.94 -5.77 21.68
N LYS A 630 25.92 -6.46 21.08
CA LYS A 630 26.63 -5.94 19.92
C LYS A 630 25.67 -5.68 18.76
N TYR A 631 24.82 -6.65 18.46
CA TYR A 631 23.82 -6.56 17.41
C TYR A 631 22.87 -5.36 17.61
N LEU A 632 22.27 -5.21 18.79
CA LEU A 632 21.34 -4.12 19.09
C LEU A 632 22.01 -2.75 18.92
N SER A 633 23.27 -2.62 19.36
CA SER A 633 24.04 -1.38 19.16
C SER A 633 24.29 -1.08 17.68
N ASP A 634 24.64 -2.09 16.88
CA ASP A 634 24.90 -1.93 15.45
C ASP A 634 23.59 -1.61 14.69
N ALA A 635 22.50 -2.33 14.98
CA ALA A 635 21.18 -2.15 14.39
C ALA A 635 20.59 -0.77 14.68
N LEU A 636 20.64 -0.30 15.93
CA LEU A 636 20.18 1.06 16.27
C LEU A 636 20.99 2.14 15.54
N THR A 637 22.27 1.92 15.28
CA THR A 637 23.11 2.88 14.54
C THR A 637 22.67 2.99 13.07
N ALA A 638 22.08 1.94 12.50
CA ALA A 638 21.55 1.97 11.14
C ALA A 638 20.18 2.66 11.03
N ILE A 639 19.44 2.81 12.15
CA ILE A 639 18.11 3.41 12.21
C ILE A 639 18.22 4.86 12.69
N ASP A 640 17.90 5.81 11.81
CA ASP A 640 17.99 7.25 12.08
C ASP A 640 16.84 8.05 11.43
N PRO A 641 15.61 7.96 11.98
CA PRO A 641 14.44 8.63 11.40
C PRO A 641 14.47 10.16 11.51
N ASP A 642 15.18 10.71 12.50
CA ASP A 642 15.23 12.15 12.80
C ASP A 642 16.51 12.83 12.26
N GLY A 643 17.49 12.04 11.81
CA GLY A 643 18.78 12.53 11.33
C GLY A 643 19.78 12.85 12.47
N PRO A 644 20.94 13.44 12.14
CA PRO A 644 22.08 13.58 13.05
C PRO A 644 21.87 14.53 14.26
N ASP A 645 20.69 15.15 14.42
CA ASP A 645 20.41 16.16 15.44
C ASP A 645 19.99 15.59 16.81
N ASP A 646 19.79 14.27 16.97
CA ASP A 646 19.44 13.66 18.26
C ASP A 646 20.67 13.15 19.04
N ALA A 647 21.45 14.07 19.62
CA ALA A 647 22.87 13.80 19.89
C ALA A 647 23.41 14.07 21.31
N SER A 648 22.66 13.94 22.42
CA SER A 648 23.33 14.07 23.74
C SER A 648 22.99 13.07 24.84
N LEU A 649 21.72 12.71 25.07
CA LEU A 649 21.37 11.84 26.19
C LEU A 649 21.27 10.36 25.78
N ALA A 650 20.67 10.04 24.63
CA ALA A 650 20.56 8.68 24.10
C ALA A 650 21.93 7.97 23.93
N TYR A 651 22.99 8.74 23.68
CA TYR A 651 24.37 8.24 23.61
C TYR A 651 24.88 7.64 24.93
N PHE A 652 24.48 8.20 26.07
CA PHE A 652 24.95 7.75 27.39
C PHE A 652 24.04 6.69 28.02
N PHE A 653 22.72 6.82 27.87
CA PHE A 653 21.74 5.96 28.54
C PHE A 653 21.34 4.73 27.71
N GLY A 654 21.64 4.71 26.41
CA GLY A 654 21.12 3.74 25.45
C GLY A 654 19.75 4.16 24.91
N ARG A 655 19.43 3.83 23.65
CA ARG A 655 18.11 4.10 23.06
C ARG A 655 17.10 3.06 23.55
N PRO A 656 15.89 3.47 23.98
CA PRO A 656 14.81 2.55 24.30
C PRO A 656 14.39 1.72 23.08
N ILE A 657 14.31 0.41 23.27
CA ILE A 657 13.85 -0.56 22.27
C ILE A 657 12.50 -1.09 22.77
N ALA A 658 11.46 -0.94 21.95
CA ALA A 658 10.16 -1.49 22.27
C ALA A 658 10.13 -2.97 21.88
N LEU A 659 9.75 -3.84 22.82
CA LEU A 659 9.39 -5.22 22.56
C LEU A 659 7.87 -5.28 22.41
N VAL A 660 7.36 -5.53 21.20
CA VAL A 660 5.94 -5.35 20.87
C VAL A 660 5.37 -6.62 20.23
N ARG A 661 4.12 -6.98 20.54
CA ARG A 661 3.44 -8.11 19.91
C ARG A 661 2.56 -7.66 18.74
N ALA A 662 2.67 -8.36 17.62
CA ALA A 662 1.89 -8.11 16.42
C ALA A 662 1.45 -9.40 15.73
N GLU A 663 0.44 -9.30 14.87
CA GLU A 663 -0.03 -10.38 14.00
C GLU A 663 -0.02 -9.94 12.53
N LEU A 664 0.35 -10.88 11.65
CA LEU A 664 0.29 -10.73 10.21
C LEU A 664 -0.66 -11.76 9.59
N ALA A 665 -1.49 -11.32 8.65
CA ALA A 665 -2.35 -12.19 7.86
C ALA A 665 -2.52 -11.67 6.43
N LEU A 666 -2.68 -12.59 5.48
CA LEU A 666 -3.12 -12.25 4.13
C LEU A 666 -4.63 -12.43 4.06
N GLU A 667 -5.34 -11.39 3.63
CA GLU A 667 -6.80 -11.40 3.61
C GLU A 667 -7.32 -11.03 2.21
N LEU A 668 -8.29 -11.80 1.71
CA LEU A 668 -9.01 -11.48 0.48
C LEU A 668 -10.24 -10.62 0.77
N CYS A 669 -10.60 -9.74 -0.17
CA CYS A 669 -11.85 -8.99 -0.10
C CYS A 669 -13.05 -9.89 -0.49
N GLY A 670 -13.46 -10.74 0.45
CA GLY A 670 -14.47 -11.77 0.23
C GLY A 670 -13.84 -13.13 -0.14
N PRO A 671 -14.65 -14.14 -0.48
CA PRO A 671 -14.14 -15.45 -0.87
C PRO A 671 -13.25 -15.37 -2.12
N ALA A 672 -12.34 -16.32 -2.27
CA ALA A 672 -11.54 -16.47 -3.49
C ALA A 672 -12.44 -16.63 -4.72
N ARG A 673 -12.08 -15.94 -5.81
CA ARG A 673 -12.75 -16.05 -7.10
C ARG A 673 -12.70 -17.49 -7.58
N LYS A 674 -13.78 -17.88 -8.26
CA LYS A 674 -14.00 -19.24 -8.71
C LYS A 674 -14.19 -19.27 -10.22
N ASP A 675 -13.84 -20.42 -10.79
CA ASP A 675 -14.08 -20.78 -12.18
C ASP A 675 -15.58 -20.65 -12.53
N VAL A 676 -15.86 -20.05 -13.68
CA VAL A 676 -17.23 -19.93 -14.23
C VAL A 676 -17.42 -20.72 -15.51
N HIS A 677 -16.51 -21.64 -15.79
CA HIS A 677 -16.66 -22.56 -16.91
C HIS A 677 -18.00 -23.32 -16.83
N TRP A 678 -18.60 -23.59 -17.98
CA TRP A 678 -19.93 -24.24 -18.05
C TRP A 678 -20.04 -25.51 -17.20
N ARG A 679 -18.99 -26.33 -17.16
CA ARG A 679 -18.95 -27.59 -16.38
C ARG A 679 -18.96 -27.38 -14.86
N THR A 680 -18.39 -26.28 -14.40
CA THR A 680 -18.10 -26.05 -12.97
C THR A 680 -19.01 -25.00 -12.35
N ILE A 681 -19.75 -24.21 -13.16
CA ILE A 681 -20.53 -23.07 -12.66
C ILE A 681 -21.52 -23.40 -11.54
N PHE A 682 -22.16 -24.58 -11.53
CA PHE A 682 -23.07 -24.97 -10.45
C PHE A 682 -22.38 -25.61 -9.25
N GLU A 683 -21.18 -26.18 -9.46
CA GLU A 683 -20.41 -26.98 -8.51
C GLU A 683 -18.93 -26.56 -8.65
N GLN A 684 -18.63 -25.34 -8.21
CA GLN A 684 -17.34 -24.71 -8.46
C GLN A 684 -16.24 -25.36 -7.59
N PRO A 685 -15.08 -25.71 -8.17
CA PRO A 685 -13.97 -26.28 -7.42
C PRO A 685 -13.46 -25.28 -6.35
N THR A 686 -12.84 -25.81 -5.30
CA THR A 686 -12.14 -25.00 -4.30
C THR A 686 -10.87 -24.42 -4.94
N PRO A 687 -10.67 -23.08 -4.93
CA PRO A 687 -9.46 -22.46 -5.45
C PRO A 687 -8.19 -22.88 -4.68
N GLU A 688 -7.06 -23.02 -5.38
CA GLU A 688 -5.76 -23.35 -4.79
C GLU A 688 -5.07 -22.15 -4.11
N LEU A 689 -5.41 -20.92 -4.51
CA LEU A 689 -4.87 -19.64 -4.04
C LEU A 689 -4.83 -19.54 -2.52
N GLY A 690 -5.86 -20.07 -1.85
CA GLY A 690 -5.97 -20.12 -0.40
C GLY A 690 -4.79 -20.82 0.28
N GLY A 691 -4.24 -21.85 -0.37
CA GLY A 691 -3.16 -22.69 0.15
C GLY A 691 -1.75 -22.23 -0.25
N TYR A 692 -1.60 -21.31 -1.20
CA TYR A 692 -0.29 -20.82 -1.60
C TYR A 692 0.41 -20.07 -0.47
N ARG A 693 1.68 -20.37 -0.26
CA ARG A 693 2.52 -19.80 0.82
C ARG A 693 3.43 -18.73 0.26
N PHE A 694 3.15 -17.48 0.63
CA PHE A 694 3.91 -16.30 0.22
C PHE A 694 4.88 -15.91 1.35
N PRO A 695 6.19 -15.83 1.11
CA PRO A 695 7.14 -15.26 2.06
C PRO A 695 6.79 -13.81 2.39
N VAL A 696 7.08 -13.42 3.63
CA VAL A 696 6.96 -12.04 4.11
C VAL A 696 8.31 -11.62 4.66
N ARG A 697 8.93 -10.64 4.01
CA ARG A 697 10.11 -9.97 4.56
C ARG A 697 9.65 -8.85 5.49
N LEU A 698 9.92 -9.01 6.80
CA LEU A 698 9.70 -7.99 7.81
C LEU A 698 10.95 -7.10 7.93
N GLY A 699 10.77 -5.79 7.85
CA GLY A 699 11.83 -4.79 7.83
C GLY A 699 12.50 -4.63 6.47
N GLU A 700 13.01 -3.42 6.22
CA GLU A 700 13.81 -3.08 5.07
C GLU A 700 15.21 -2.62 5.51
N GLN A 701 16.21 -3.49 5.36
CA GLN A 701 17.58 -3.21 5.83
C GLN A 701 18.19 -1.95 5.20
N GLY A 702 17.86 -1.66 3.94
CA GLY A 702 18.40 -0.51 3.23
C GLY A 702 17.74 0.82 3.59
N GLN A 703 16.64 0.81 4.35
CA GLN A 703 15.82 1.99 4.63
C GLN A 703 16.10 2.53 6.04
N ILE A 704 16.54 3.79 6.14
CA ILE A 704 17.01 4.37 7.42
C ILE A 704 15.88 4.69 8.41
N ASP A 705 14.65 4.79 7.91
CA ASP A 705 13.43 5.03 8.67
C ASP A 705 12.54 3.78 8.76
N ASP A 706 13.13 2.58 8.64
CA ASP A 706 12.52 1.34 9.13
C ASP A 706 12.94 1.07 10.58
N GLY A 707 11.96 1.00 11.48
CA GLY A 707 12.19 0.86 12.91
C GLY A 707 12.56 -0.55 13.37
N LEU A 708 12.56 -1.57 12.50
CA LEU A 708 12.76 -2.95 12.93
C LEU A 708 14.23 -3.24 13.25
N LEU A 709 14.49 -3.65 14.49
CA LEU A 709 15.77 -4.27 14.87
C LEU A 709 15.73 -5.77 14.64
N GLY A 710 14.58 -6.42 14.77
CA GLY A 710 14.46 -7.86 14.56
C GLY A 710 13.15 -8.39 15.12
N TYR A 711 12.89 -9.68 14.97
CA TYR A 711 11.68 -10.29 15.50
C TYR A 711 11.90 -11.73 15.96
N VAL A 712 11.05 -12.16 16.88
CA VAL A 712 10.85 -13.57 17.22
C VAL A 712 9.60 -14.04 16.49
N TYR A 713 9.75 -15.11 15.70
CA TYR A 713 8.63 -15.73 15.01
C TYR A 713 7.87 -16.65 15.97
N GLU A 714 6.55 -16.46 16.06
CA GLU A 714 5.69 -17.12 17.03
C GLU A 714 6.24 -16.92 18.46
N ASP A 715 6.59 -17.99 19.16
CA ASP A 715 7.19 -17.95 20.50
C ASP A 715 8.53 -18.70 20.56
N ASP A 716 9.24 -18.77 19.43
CA ASP A 716 10.57 -19.38 19.32
C ASP A 716 11.68 -18.44 19.82
N TYR A 717 11.71 -18.17 21.12
CA TYR A 717 12.71 -17.27 21.75
C TYR A 717 14.16 -17.79 21.72
N ASP A 718 14.38 -18.98 21.17
CA ASP A 718 15.72 -19.50 20.87
C ASP A 718 16.30 -18.95 19.57
N HIS A 719 15.53 -18.19 18.81
CA HIS A 719 15.96 -17.65 17.55
C HIS A 719 15.40 -16.24 17.35
N ILE A 720 16.30 -15.30 17.05
CA ILE A 720 15.92 -13.93 16.70
C ILE A 720 16.25 -13.72 15.23
N GLU A 721 15.23 -13.36 14.47
CA GLU A 721 15.37 -12.93 13.08
C GLU A 721 15.85 -11.47 13.07
N THR A 722 16.99 -11.23 12.43
CA THR A 722 17.76 -9.99 12.51
C THR A 722 17.81 -9.30 11.15
N THR A 723 17.69 -7.97 11.14
CA THR A 723 17.73 -7.13 9.94
C THR A 723 19.14 -6.96 9.38
N LEU A 724 20.17 -7.01 10.22
CA LEU A 724 21.56 -7.03 9.78
C LEU A 724 22.10 -8.47 9.73
N GLU A 725 23.00 -8.72 8.79
CA GLU A 725 23.80 -9.95 8.77
C GLU A 725 24.60 -10.12 10.06
N THR A 726 24.57 -11.33 10.63
CA THR A 726 25.29 -11.62 11.87
C THR A 726 26.22 -12.82 11.70
N SER A 727 27.32 -12.84 12.46
CA SER A 727 28.26 -13.95 12.48
C SER A 727 27.90 -15.04 13.49
N ALA A 728 26.77 -14.91 14.20
CA ALA A 728 26.36 -15.79 15.29
C ALA A 728 25.35 -16.83 14.78
N ASP A 729 25.85 -17.80 13.99
CA ASP A 729 25.04 -18.87 13.42
C ASP A 729 24.25 -19.62 14.51
N GLY A 730 22.92 -19.66 14.36
CA GLY A 730 22.02 -20.33 15.29
C GLY A 730 21.08 -19.34 15.97
N TYR A 731 21.55 -18.60 16.97
CA TYR A 731 20.69 -17.72 17.79
C TYR A 731 20.21 -16.46 17.06
N LEU A 732 21.11 -15.77 16.36
CA LEU A 732 20.80 -14.56 15.59
C LEU A 732 20.84 -14.93 14.10
N ARG A 733 19.67 -14.95 13.44
CA ARG A 733 19.53 -15.38 12.05
C ARG A 733 19.20 -14.19 11.17
N SER A 734 19.93 -13.97 10.08
CA SER A 734 19.56 -12.93 9.11
C SER A 734 18.20 -13.27 8.49
N ILE A 735 17.30 -12.28 8.41
CA ILE A 735 15.97 -12.39 7.78
C ILE A 735 16.09 -12.82 6.31
N GLY A 736 17.16 -12.40 5.63
CA GLY A 736 17.36 -12.65 4.20
C GLY A 736 16.15 -12.22 3.38
N THR A 737 15.62 -13.13 2.56
CA THR A 737 14.45 -12.88 1.69
C THR A 737 13.10 -13.10 2.40
N GLY A 738 13.07 -13.39 3.70
CA GLY A 738 11.84 -13.62 4.46
C GLY A 738 11.29 -15.05 4.39
N GLU A 739 12.09 -16.03 3.94
CA GLU A 739 11.66 -17.43 3.76
C GLU A 739 11.13 -18.12 5.04
N ARG A 740 11.44 -17.63 6.23
CA ARG A 740 11.00 -18.24 7.50
C ARG A 740 9.57 -17.86 7.88
N LEU A 741 9.11 -16.68 7.47
CA LEU A 741 7.75 -16.21 7.70
C LEU A 741 6.97 -16.32 6.39
N LYS A 742 6.07 -17.31 6.30
CA LYS A 742 5.23 -17.50 5.12
C LYS A 742 3.75 -17.49 5.50
N LEU A 743 2.96 -16.72 4.77
CA LEU A 743 1.52 -16.59 4.95
C LEU A 743 0.75 -17.20 3.78
N SER A 744 -0.49 -17.63 4.02
CA SER A 744 -1.44 -18.05 2.99
C SER A 744 -2.82 -17.45 3.30
N PHE A 745 -3.68 -17.27 2.28
CA PHE A 745 -4.98 -16.61 2.46
C PHE A 745 -5.97 -17.44 3.31
N ASP A 746 -5.88 -18.78 3.28
CA ASP A 746 -6.67 -19.67 4.13
C ASP A 746 -5.87 -20.16 5.37
N GLY A 747 -4.66 -19.62 5.57
CA GLY A 747 -3.76 -20.02 6.64
C GLY A 747 -4.06 -19.35 7.99
N PRO A 748 -3.42 -19.82 9.07
CA PRO A 748 -3.46 -19.10 10.33
C PRO A 748 -2.74 -17.74 10.21
N ARG A 749 -3.12 -16.82 11.09
CA ARG A 749 -2.36 -15.58 11.31
C ARG A 749 -1.02 -15.93 11.94
N ALA A 750 0.03 -15.22 11.56
CA ALA A 750 1.36 -15.39 12.14
C ALA A 750 1.56 -14.38 13.27
N ALA A 751 1.91 -14.85 14.45
CA ALA A 751 2.23 -13.98 15.57
C ALA A 751 3.74 -13.70 15.61
N VAL A 752 4.12 -12.45 15.87
CA VAL A 752 5.53 -12.03 15.95
C VAL A 752 5.74 -11.13 17.16
N THR A 753 6.88 -11.30 17.82
CA THR A 753 7.35 -10.34 18.82
C THR A 753 8.45 -9.50 18.20
N LEU A 754 8.14 -8.24 17.92
CA LEU A 754 9.03 -7.28 17.27
C LEU A 754 9.94 -6.61 18.29
N LEU A 755 11.21 -6.45 17.94
CA LEU A 755 12.14 -5.53 18.57
C LEU A 755 12.26 -4.33 17.64
N LEU A 756 11.84 -3.15 18.09
CA LEU A 756 11.79 -1.97 17.22
C LEU A 756 12.18 -0.67 17.94
N ASP A 757 12.63 0.32 17.18
CA ASP A 757 12.64 1.72 17.59
C ASP A 757 11.25 2.32 17.32
N SER A 758 10.58 2.79 18.37
CA SER A 758 9.20 3.27 18.29
C SER A 758 9.03 4.58 17.53
N ARG A 759 10.13 5.26 17.16
CA ARG A 759 10.09 6.49 16.35
C ARG A 759 9.84 6.24 14.88
N ALA A 760 10.08 5.02 14.39
CA ALA A 760 9.98 4.65 12.99
C ALA A 760 8.94 3.54 12.74
N PRO A 761 8.27 3.52 11.57
CA PRO A 761 7.41 2.41 11.17
C PRO A 761 8.20 1.12 10.90
N VAL A 762 7.54 -0.03 11.02
CA VAL A 762 8.05 -1.33 10.56
C VAL A 762 7.36 -1.71 9.26
N HIS A 763 8.12 -2.09 8.23
CA HIS A 763 7.59 -2.49 6.94
C HIS A 763 7.46 -4.01 6.78
N ALA A 764 6.54 -4.43 5.91
CA ALA A 764 6.33 -5.83 5.54
C ALA A 764 6.12 -5.97 4.03
N THR A 765 6.97 -6.77 3.38
CA THR A 765 7.01 -6.91 1.91
C THR A 765 6.72 -8.35 1.48
N THR A 766 5.79 -8.51 0.53
CA THR A 766 5.43 -9.82 -0.07
C THR A 766 5.46 -9.82 -1.59
N ASP A 767 5.59 -8.65 -2.24
CA ASP A 767 5.40 -8.38 -3.68
C ASP A 767 3.99 -8.69 -4.26
N ILE A 768 3.22 -9.65 -3.73
CA ILE A 768 1.83 -9.91 -4.16
C ILE A 768 0.91 -8.71 -3.88
N LEU A 769 1.20 -7.98 -2.80
CA LEU A 769 0.49 -6.80 -2.34
C LEU A 769 1.49 -5.66 -2.08
N PRO A 770 1.04 -4.40 -2.04
CA PRO A 770 1.88 -3.27 -1.63
C PRO A 770 2.56 -3.51 -0.27
N VAL A 771 3.70 -2.86 -0.07
CA VAL A 771 4.42 -2.87 1.22
C VAL A 771 3.50 -2.35 2.31
N GLY A 772 3.18 -3.22 3.29
CA GLY A 772 2.44 -2.85 4.48
C GLY A 772 3.35 -2.22 5.53
N SER A 773 2.80 -1.42 6.43
CA SER A 773 3.57 -0.81 7.51
C SER A 773 2.72 -0.60 8.76
N VAL A 774 3.34 -0.69 9.94
CA VAL A 774 2.75 -0.31 11.22
C VAL A 774 3.67 0.61 12.01
N SER A 775 3.09 1.51 12.79
CA SER A 775 3.83 2.39 13.71
C SER A 775 3.21 2.28 15.08
N VAL A 776 4.01 2.15 16.14
CA VAL A 776 3.50 2.06 17.51
C VAL A 776 2.77 3.37 17.84
N PRO A 777 1.47 3.32 18.19
CA PRO A 777 0.72 4.52 18.53
C PRO A 777 1.34 5.28 19.71
N GLN A 778 1.35 6.61 19.63
CA GLN A 778 1.95 7.49 20.65
C GLN A 778 1.39 7.28 22.07
N GLU A 779 0.13 6.85 22.16
CA GLU A 779 -0.51 6.52 23.44
C GLU A 779 0.19 5.41 24.23
N PHE A 780 0.94 4.52 23.55
CA PHE A 780 1.74 3.47 24.19
C PHE A 780 3.20 3.88 24.42
N THR A 781 3.68 4.96 23.81
CA THR A 781 5.07 5.41 23.91
C THR A 781 5.25 6.52 24.93
N ASP A 782 4.45 7.59 24.85
CA ASP A 782 4.73 8.85 25.55
C ASP A 782 4.73 8.68 27.07
N ARG A 783 3.72 7.98 27.58
CA ARG A 783 3.60 7.70 29.02
C ARG A 783 4.73 6.80 29.49
N ALA A 784 5.03 5.74 28.75
CA ALA A 784 6.05 4.79 29.15
C ALA A 784 7.43 5.45 29.19
N LEU A 785 7.78 6.22 28.16
CA LEU A 785 9.05 6.94 28.09
C LEU A 785 9.17 8.01 29.17
N ALA A 786 8.07 8.69 29.53
CA ALA A 786 8.07 9.68 30.61
C ALA A 786 8.27 9.06 32.00
N GLU A 787 7.74 7.86 32.25
CA GLU A 787 7.85 7.15 33.54
C GLU A 787 9.18 6.39 33.71
N MET A 788 9.95 6.20 32.64
CA MET A 788 11.22 5.46 32.71
C MET A 788 12.29 6.22 33.49
N SER A 789 12.71 5.64 34.62
CA SER A 789 13.90 6.05 35.36
C SER A 789 15.10 5.19 34.96
N VAL A 790 16.24 5.79 34.62
CA VAL A 790 17.46 5.03 34.28
C VAL A 790 18.31 4.82 35.53
N ALA A 791 18.64 3.57 35.86
CA ALA A 791 19.46 3.24 37.02
C ALA A 791 20.82 2.66 36.60
N PHE A 792 21.88 3.10 37.28
CA PHE A 792 23.26 2.65 37.10
C PHE A 792 23.81 2.04 38.36
N ARG A 793 24.47 0.90 38.26
CA ARG A 793 25.13 0.30 39.42
C ARG A 793 26.33 1.14 39.79
N ALA A 794 26.45 1.40 41.09
CA ALA A 794 27.58 2.11 41.64
C ALA A 794 28.00 1.48 42.96
N GLY A 795 29.30 1.33 43.12
CA GLY A 795 29.93 0.85 44.36
C GLY A 795 30.93 -0.29 44.15
N PRO A 796 31.62 -0.71 45.22
CA PRO A 796 31.56 -0.12 46.57
C PRO A 796 32.12 1.30 46.59
N LEU A 797 31.35 2.25 47.11
CA LEU A 797 31.74 3.66 47.20
C LEU A 797 31.61 4.19 48.63
N LEU A 798 32.55 5.05 49.01
CA LEU A 798 32.59 5.66 50.33
C LEU A 798 31.76 6.95 50.30
N ALA A 799 30.45 6.85 50.54
CA ALA A 799 29.54 8.00 50.47
C ALA A 799 29.06 8.44 51.86
N PRO A 800 29.43 9.66 52.30
CA PRO A 800 28.81 10.29 53.46
C PRO A 800 27.39 10.78 53.13
N VAL A 801 26.60 10.97 54.18
CA VAL A 801 25.23 11.48 54.11
C VAL A 801 25.15 12.78 54.92
N GLU A 802 24.67 13.84 54.30
CA GLU A 802 24.34 15.09 54.99
C GLU A 802 22.91 15.05 55.53
N PRO A 803 22.68 15.33 56.82
CA PRO A 803 21.34 15.41 57.37
C PRO A 803 20.59 16.59 56.75
N GLY A 804 19.46 16.32 56.10
CA GLY A 804 18.63 17.39 55.52
C GLY A 804 17.89 18.19 56.60
N THR A 805 17.76 19.50 56.38
CA THR A 805 16.99 20.41 57.26
C THR A 805 15.49 20.10 57.32
N SER A 806 14.97 19.32 56.36
CA SER A 806 13.57 18.87 56.25
C SER A 806 13.36 17.40 56.68
N GLY A 807 14.38 16.71 57.21
CA GLY A 807 14.30 15.32 57.67
C GLY A 807 14.63 14.26 56.62
N THR A 808 14.98 14.64 55.40
CA THR A 808 15.48 13.74 54.35
C THR A 808 17.00 13.86 54.20
N ASP A 809 17.68 12.77 54.50
CA ASP A 809 19.14 12.64 54.38
C ASP A 809 19.60 12.67 52.91
N THR A 810 20.61 13.49 52.58
CA THR A 810 21.14 13.64 51.21
C THR A 810 22.48 12.91 51.10
N LEU A 811 22.62 12.05 50.10
CA LEU A 811 23.84 11.29 49.86
C LEU A 811 24.83 12.10 49.01
N LEU A 812 26.08 12.18 49.45
CA LEU A 812 27.15 12.86 48.73
C LEU A 812 27.93 11.86 47.87
N ALA A 813 27.73 11.92 46.55
CA ALA A 813 28.47 11.13 45.59
C ALA A 813 28.53 11.85 44.22
N PRO A 814 29.58 11.61 43.42
CA PRO A 814 29.66 12.17 42.08
C PRO A 814 28.53 11.61 41.21
N HIS A 815 27.90 12.49 40.44
CA HIS A 815 26.95 12.15 39.39
C HIS A 815 27.33 12.89 38.10
N PRO A 816 26.90 12.41 36.91
CA PRO A 816 27.15 13.11 35.65
C PRO A 816 26.60 14.54 35.68
N ALA A 817 27.42 15.52 35.30
CA ALA A 817 27.03 16.93 35.24
C ALA A 817 26.24 17.29 33.96
N SER A 818 26.31 16.44 32.93
CA SER A 818 25.73 16.66 31.61
C SER A 818 24.29 16.18 31.45
N ALA A 819 23.74 15.45 32.43
CA ALA A 819 22.37 14.96 32.36
C ALA A 819 21.43 15.87 33.17
N VAL A 820 20.33 16.27 32.55
CA VAL A 820 19.26 17.07 33.16
C VAL A 820 18.23 16.09 33.74
N GLY A 821 17.90 16.25 35.02
CA GLY A 821 16.96 15.39 35.75
C GLY A 821 17.28 15.36 37.24
N THR A 822 16.54 14.56 38.01
CA THR A 822 16.75 14.43 39.46
C THR A 822 17.53 13.15 39.76
N TRP A 823 18.71 13.30 40.34
CA TRP A 823 19.56 12.17 40.73
C TRP A 823 19.24 11.68 42.15
N SER A 824 19.03 10.38 42.31
CA SER A 824 18.83 9.73 43.59
C SER A 824 19.69 8.47 43.75
N TRP A 825 19.98 8.12 45.00
CA TRP A 825 20.69 6.91 45.40
C TRP A 825 19.67 5.89 45.90
N ALA A 826 19.64 4.72 45.30
CA ALA A 826 18.85 3.59 45.77
C ALA A 826 19.77 2.50 46.31
N GLU A 827 19.59 2.14 47.58
CA GLU A 827 20.33 1.06 48.23
C GLU A 827 19.37 -0.05 48.60
N ARG A 828 19.77 -1.31 48.41
CA ARG A 828 18.92 -2.45 48.76
C ARG A 828 18.99 -2.70 50.27
N ASP A 829 17.86 -2.65 50.95
CA ASP A 829 17.71 -3.04 52.36
C ASP A 829 16.66 -4.17 52.46
N GLY A 830 17.12 -5.41 52.43
CA GLY A 830 16.24 -6.58 52.29
C GLY A 830 15.53 -6.62 50.93
N GLU A 831 14.21 -6.52 50.94
CA GLU A 831 13.35 -6.40 49.74
C GLU A 831 13.05 -4.95 49.37
N ASP A 832 13.34 -3.99 50.26
CA ASP A 832 13.07 -2.57 50.04
C ASP A 832 14.24 -1.89 49.32
N TRP A 833 13.89 -0.81 48.60
CA TRP A 833 14.83 0.07 47.89
C TRP A 833 14.66 1.52 48.38
N PRO A 834 15.09 1.85 49.61
CA PRO A 834 15.09 3.23 50.09
C PRO A 834 15.88 4.13 49.13
N ARG A 835 15.22 5.20 48.68
CA ARG A 835 15.80 6.25 47.83
C ARG A 835 16.23 7.44 48.68
N SER A 836 17.43 7.95 48.44
CA SER A 836 17.96 9.18 49.06
C SER A 836 18.34 10.17 47.96
N PRO A 837 18.01 11.47 48.06
CA PRO A 837 18.47 12.46 47.09
C PRO A 837 20.00 12.52 47.05
N MET A 838 20.57 12.77 45.86
CA MET A 838 22.02 12.89 45.67
C MET A 838 22.46 14.33 45.45
N SER A 839 23.66 14.66 45.91
CA SER A 839 24.35 15.88 45.51
C SER A 839 25.85 15.65 45.36
N ALA A 840 26.48 16.41 44.47
CA ALA A 840 27.92 16.34 44.27
C ALA A 840 28.66 16.91 45.49
N PRO A 841 29.66 16.21 46.04
CA PRO A 841 30.46 16.74 47.14
C PRO A 841 31.29 17.96 46.70
N ASP A 842 31.40 18.97 47.55
CA ASP A 842 32.31 20.10 47.34
C ASP A 842 33.77 19.59 47.39
N PRO A 843 34.57 19.74 46.31
CA PRO A 843 35.96 19.29 46.29
C PRO A 843 36.83 19.95 47.37
N ALA A 844 36.45 21.13 47.85
CA ALA A 844 37.18 21.90 48.86
C ALA A 844 36.81 21.51 50.30
N VAL A 845 35.69 20.81 50.51
CA VAL A 845 35.16 20.48 51.84
C VAL A 845 34.82 18.99 51.90
N TRP A 846 35.78 18.18 52.37
CA TRP A 846 35.42 16.81 52.76
C TRP A 846 34.55 16.88 54.03
N PRO A 847 33.37 16.23 54.09
CA PRO A 847 32.47 16.34 55.23
C PRO A 847 33.13 15.83 56.52
N GLN A 848 33.70 16.74 57.31
CA GLN A 848 34.32 16.40 58.59
C GLN A 848 33.24 16.26 59.66
N GLY A 849 32.81 15.03 59.94
CA GLY A 849 31.86 14.73 61.02
C GLY A 849 30.84 13.63 60.72
N VAL A 850 30.67 13.27 59.44
CA VAL A 850 29.77 12.19 59.01
C VAL A 850 30.59 10.90 58.91
N ARG A 851 30.19 9.82 59.59
CA ARG A 851 30.87 8.52 59.45
C ARG A 851 30.60 7.98 58.04
N PRO A 852 31.58 7.98 57.12
CA PRO A 852 31.33 7.49 55.78
C PRO A 852 31.11 5.98 55.84
N ARG A 853 30.08 5.50 55.11
CA ARG A 853 29.80 4.07 54.97
C ARG A 853 30.20 3.63 53.57
N ILE A 854 30.69 2.40 53.46
CA ILE A 854 30.80 1.75 52.16
C ILE A 854 29.38 1.39 51.74
N ARG A 855 28.95 1.89 50.59
CA ARG A 855 27.62 1.67 50.03
C ARG A 855 27.75 1.05 48.65
N THR A 856 26.83 0.15 48.33
CA THR A 856 26.70 -0.46 47.01
C THR A 856 25.23 -0.42 46.66
N GLY A 857 24.90 0.14 45.50
CA GLY A 857 23.51 0.39 45.11
C GLY A 857 23.42 0.90 43.69
N PHE A 858 22.40 1.70 43.43
CA PHE A 858 22.15 2.31 42.15
C PHE A 858 22.10 3.83 42.25
N VAL A 859 22.68 4.50 41.27
CA VAL A 859 22.43 5.90 40.95
C VAL A 859 21.27 5.93 39.95
N VAL A 860 20.15 6.52 40.34
CA VAL A 860 18.92 6.59 39.55
C VAL A 860 18.73 8.00 39.02
N LEU A 861 18.47 8.12 37.72
CA LEU A 861 18.05 9.35 37.06
C LEU A 861 16.55 9.27 36.81
N ASP A 862 15.79 10.07 37.56
CA ASP A 862 14.36 10.29 37.32
C ASP A 862 14.18 11.47 36.34
N ASP A 863 13.07 11.50 35.61
CA ASP A 863 12.71 12.54 34.61
C ASP A 863 13.68 12.67 33.41
N ALA A 864 14.42 11.62 33.07
CA ALA A 864 15.40 11.63 31.98
C ALA A 864 14.81 12.08 30.63
N ALA A 865 13.55 11.73 30.35
CA ALA A 865 12.84 12.06 29.11
C ALA A 865 12.18 13.46 29.10
N GLY A 866 11.85 14.02 30.27
CA GLY A 866 11.24 15.35 30.37
C GLY A 866 12.18 16.49 29.96
N ALA A 867 13.49 16.25 29.94
CA ALA A 867 14.50 17.20 29.53
C ALA A 867 14.85 17.17 28.03
N SER A 868 14.58 16.07 27.33
CA SER A 868 14.80 15.94 25.87
C SER A 868 13.63 16.49 25.05
N GLY A 869 12.39 16.46 25.58
CA GLY A 869 11.19 16.96 24.90
C GLY A 869 11.03 18.49 24.85
N ALA A 870 11.91 19.27 25.51
CA ALA A 870 11.81 20.73 25.52
C ALA A 870 12.49 21.42 24.32
N SER A 871 13.04 20.65 23.38
CA SER A 871 13.70 21.16 22.17
C SER A 871 13.13 20.63 20.84
N ALA A 872 11.92 20.06 20.85
CA ALA A 872 11.17 19.72 19.63
C ALA A 872 10.08 20.75 19.34
#